data_AF-A0AA41N9T7-F1
#
_entry.id   AF-A0AA41N9T7-F1
#
_cell.length_a   1.000
_cell.length_b   1.000
_cell.length_c   1.000
_cell.angle_alpha   90.00
_cell.angle_beta   90.00
_cell.angle_gamma   90.00
#
_symmetry.space_group_name_H-M   'P 1'
#
loop_
_entity.id
_entity.type
_entity.pdbx_description
1 polymer ?
#
loop_
_entity_poly.entity_id
_entity_poly.type
_entity_poly.pdbx_seq_one_letter_code
_entity_poly.pdbx_strand_id
1 'polypeptide(L)'
;VIKCKAAVLWELNKPFSIEEVEVAPPKAHEVRIKMVATGICRSDDHVVTGNLVWPLPVILGHEAAGIVESIGEGVTTVKPGDKVIPLFNPQCGKCKVCKHPEGNICVKSSLKNPRGTLEDGTSRFTCRGKPINHFIHTSTFSQYTVVDEMAVVKIDAASPLEKVCLIGCGFTTGYGSAVKVAKVTQGSTCAVFGLGGVGLSVIMGCKAAGAARIIGVDINKDKFAKAKEVGATECINPQDYNQPIQEVLKEMSGGGVDFSFEVIGRLDTMLSALLCCQDAYGVSVIVGVPPNAQSISVDPILLLCGRTWKGGVFGGFKSKDSVPKLVADFMAKKYSLDPLITNVLPFEKINEGFELLRSGKRLFAKKSVAGPLKTEHPNKRKPTHQTLRYHFTPNPSSRLAPRLRHALPVLAAPPQSHAPALAPPISGAHRPVDMANQVIKCKAAVAWEAGKPLSIEEVEVAPPRAHEVRIKIIATALCHTDAYTLSGADPEGCFPVILGHEGAGIVESVGEGVTKFKAGDTVIPLYIPQCGECKFCLNPKTNLCQKIRVTQGKGLMPDGTSRFTCKGKTVLHYMGTSTFSEYTVVADISVAKIDPSAPLDKVCLLGCGISTGYGAAVNTAKVEPGSTCAVFGLGGVGLATIMGCKVAGASRIIGVDINKDKFARAKEFGASECINPQDFSKPIQEVLIEMTDGGVDYSFECIGNVKVMRAALEACHKGWGVSVVVGVAAAGEEISTRPFQLVTGRTWKGTAFGGWKSVESVPKLVSEYMSKKIKVDEFVTGNVSLDQINEAFELMHSGKRITKC
;
A
#
# COMPACT_ATOMS: atom_id res chain seq x y z
N VAL A 1 9.55 3.65 -48.35
CA VAL A 1 9.98 2.60 -47.40
C VAL A 1 11.47 2.81 -47.13
N ILE A 2 11.93 2.69 -45.88
CA ILE A 2 13.36 2.74 -45.53
C ILE A 2 13.87 1.31 -45.37
N LYS A 3 15.04 0.99 -45.93
CA LYS A 3 15.78 -0.24 -45.62
C LYS A 3 16.83 0.06 -44.56
N CYS A 4 16.86 -0.74 -43.49
CA CYS A 4 17.83 -0.55 -42.41
C CYS A 4 18.12 -1.86 -41.68
N LYS A 5 19.14 -1.85 -40.82
CA LYS A 5 19.44 -3.00 -39.96
C LYS A 5 18.50 -3.05 -38.75
N ALA A 6 18.03 -4.25 -38.40
CA ALA A 6 17.37 -4.54 -37.14
C ALA A 6 17.81 -5.89 -36.58
N ALA A 7 17.67 -6.05 -35.27
CA ALA A 7 17.91 -7.31 -34.58
C ALA A 7 16.57 -8.03 -34.42
N VAL A 8 16.38 -9.10 -35.18
CA VAL A 8 15.14 -9.88 -35.21
C VAL A 8 15.31 -11.14 -34.37
N LEU A 9 14.39 -11.36 -33.44
CA LEU A 9 14.25 -12.61 -32.73
C LEU A 9 13.27 -13.50 -33.52
N TRP A 10 13.79 -14.54 -34.15
CA TRP A 10 13.00 -15.48 -34.94
C TRP A 10 12.40 -16.60 -34.08
N GLU A 11 13.16 -17.07 -33.11
CA GLU A 11 12.84 -18.22 -32.27
C GLU A 11 13.28 -17.94 -30.82
N LEU A 12 12.57 -18.52 -29.86
CA LEU A 12 12.96 -18.45 -28.45
C LEU A 12 14.32 -19.13 -28.24
N ASN A 13 15.07 -18.64 -27.24
CA ASN A 13 16.38 -19.16 -26.83
C ASN A 13 17.46 -19.14 -27.93
N LYS A 14 17.22 -18.46 -29.05
CA LYS A 14 18.20 -18.21 -30.09
C LYS A 14 18.75 -16.79 -29.99
N PRO A 15 20.00 -16.55 -30.43
CA PRO A 15 20.52 -15.19 -30.57
C PRO A 15 19.69 -14.40 -31.59
N PHE A 16 19.72 -13.08 -31.48
CA PHE A 16 19.12 -12.22 -32.49
C PHE A 16 19.88 -12.35 -33.81
N SER A 17 19.14 -12.38 -34.91
CA SER A 17 19.70 -12.24 -36.24
C SER A 17 19.73 -10.75 -36.63
N ILE A 18 20.86 -10.27 -37.12
CA ILE A 18 20.95 -8.91 -37.68
C ILE A 18 20.49 -8.99 -39.15
N GLU A 19 19.30 -8.49 -39.42
CA GLU A 19 18.66 -8.53 -40.73
C GLU A 19 18.58 -7.13 -41.35
N GLU A 20 18.57 -7.06 -42.68
CA GLU A 20 18.02 -5.91 -43.38
C GLU A 20 16.48 -6.00 -43.34
N VAL A 21 15.85 -4.96 -42.79
CA VAL A 21 14.39 -4.85 -42.67
C VAL A 21 13.88 -3.63 -43.41
N GLU A 22 12.67 -3.75 -43.94
CA GLU A 22 11.92 -2.67 -44.55
C GLU A 22 11.00 -2.04 -43.51
N VAL A 23 11.15 -0.73 -43.32
CA VAL A 23 10.33 0.10 -42.43
C VAL A 23 9.41 0.97 -43.27
N ALA A 24 8.11 0.70 -43.18
CA ALA A 24 7.07 1.45 -43.86
C ALA A 24 7.07 2.94 -43.43
N PRO A 25 6.56 3.87 -44.27
CA PRO A 25 6.27 5.22 -43.81
C PRO A 25 5.25 5.21 -42.66
N PRO A 26 5.28 6.22 -41.77
CA PRO A 26 4.26 6.37 -40.74
C PRO A 26 2.89 6.64 -41.39
N LYS A 27 1.84 5.99 -40.89
CA LYS A 27 0.43 6.31 -41.21
C LYS A 27 -0.05 7.49 -40.35
N ALA A 28 -1.31 7.89 -40.51
CA ALA A 28 -1.94 8.91 -39.69
C ALA A 28 -1.72 8.65 -38.19
N HIS A 29 -1.37 9.70 -37.45
CA HIS A 29 -1.00 9.70 -36.03
C HIS A 29 0.22 8.85 -35.66
N GLU A 30 1.03 8.41 -36.63
CA GLU A 30 2.27 7.69 -36.38
C GLU A 30 3.50 8.56 -36.62
N VAL A 31 4.59 8.22 -35.94
CA VAL A 31 5.87 8.92 -35.97
C VAL A 31 6.96 7.91 -36.29
N ARG A 32 7.75 8.17 -37.34
CA ARG A 32 8.95 7.38 -37.64
C ARG A 32 10.17 8.03 -37.00
N ILE A 33 10.88 7.27 -36.19
CA ILE A 33 12.01 7.72 -35.40
C ILE A 33 13.28 7.06 -35.93
N LYS A 34 14.31 7.85 -36.20
CA LYS A 34 15.68 7.38 -36.38
C LYS A 34 16.30 7.13 -35.01
N MET A 35 16.62 5.88 -34.71
CA MET A 35 17.19 5.53 -33.42
C MET A 35 18.65 5.98 -33.33
N VAL A 36 19.02 6.62 -32.22
CA VAL A 36 20.40 7.04 -31.94
C VAL A 36 21.01 6.13 -30.88
N ALA A 37 20.24 5.82 -29.82
CA ALA A 37 20.68 4.92 -28.78
C ALA A 37 19.54 4.06 -28.25
N THR A 38 19.89 2.84 -27.81
CA THR A 38 18.98 1.91 -27.15
C THR A 38 19.71 1.18 -26.02
N GLY A 39 19.06 1.05 -24.87
CA GLY A 39 19.48 0.19 -23.78
C GLY A 39 19.03 -1.26 -23.98
N ILE A 40 19.57 -2.17 -23.18
CA ILE A 40 19.10 -3.55 -23.07
C ILE A 40 18.48 -3.71 -21.69
N CYS A 41 17.20 -4.09 -21.64
CA CYS A 41 16.49 -4.34 -20.40
C CYS A 41 16.31 -5.85 -20.18
N ARG A 42 16.25 -6.28 -18.92
CA ARG A 42 16.00 -7.69 -18.57
C ARG A 42 14.65 -8.20 -19.09
N SER A 43 13.68 -7.31 -19.24
CA SER A 43 12.37 -7.65 -19.84
C SER A 43 12.50 -8.08 -21.30
N ASP A 44 13.49 -7.58 -22.06
CA ASP A 44 13.75 -8.07 -23.41
C ASP A 44 14.26 -9.53 -23.37
N ASP A 45 15.13 -9.86 -22.41
CA ASP A 45 15.65 -11.23 -22.21
C ASP A 45 14.56 -12.20 -21.72
N HIS A 46 13.58 -11.71 -20.95
CA HIS A 46 12.40 -12.51 -20.60
C HIS A 46 11.60 -12.93 -21.84
N VAL A 47 11.55 -12.11 -22.90
CA VAL A 47 10.94 -12.54 -24.17
C VAL A 47 11.83 -13.55 -24.88
N VAL A 48 13.15 -13.30 -24.96
CA VAL A 48 14.09 -14.25 -25.59
C VAL A 48 14.00 -15.64 -24.95
N THR A 49 13.88 -15.70 -23.63
CA THR A 49 13.79 -16.96 -22.86
C THR A 49 12.40 -17.57 -22.79
N GLY A 50 11.36 -16.87 -23.27
CA GLY A 50 9.97 -17.33 -23.22
C GLY A 50 9.25 -17.10 -21.88
N ASN A 51 9.93 -16.48 -20.90
CA ASN A 51 9.34 -16.09 -19.61
C ASN A 51 8.27 -14.99 -19.76
N LEU A 52 8.39 -14.16 -20.80
CA LEU A 52 7.39 -13.21 -21.26
C LEU A 52 6.95 -13.59 -22.67
N VAL A 53 5.74 -14.11 -22.81
CA VAL A 53 5.23 -14.60 -24.10
C VAL A 53 4.92 -13.43 -25.04
N TRP A 54 5.46 -13.49 -26.26
CA TRP A 54 5.22 -12.51 -27.31
C TRP A 54 5.17 -13.17 -28.70
N PRO A 55 4.38 -12.68 -29.66
CA PRO A 55 4.35 -13.22 -31.02
C PRO A 55 5.72 -13.10 -31.72
N LEU A 56 6.19 -14.20 -32.31
CA LEU A 56 7.42 -14.26 -33.13
C LEU A 56 7.07 -14.32 -34.63
N PRO A 57 7.97 -13.88 -35.53
CA PRO A 57 9.23 -13.19 -35.26
C PRO A 57 9.00 -11.75 -34.77
N VAL A 58 9.93 -11.19 -34.00
CA VAL A 58 9.75 -9.88 -33.35
C VAL A 58 11.03 -9.05 -33.34
N ILE A 59 10.89 -7.73 -33.43
CA ILE A 59 11.96 -6.78 -33.08
C ILE A 59 11.69 -6.27 -31.66
N LEU A 60 12.58 -6.63 -30.72
CA LEU A 60 12.50 -6.22 -29.31
C LEU A 60 13.07 -4.81 -29.07
N GLY A 61 13.24 -4.42 -27.81
CA GLY A 61 13.77 -3.13 -27.40
C GLY A 61 12.67 -2.12 -27.14
N HIS A 62 12.77 -1.42 -26.00
CA HIS A 62 11.79 -0.45 -25.53
C HIS A 62 12.40 0.69 -24.70
N GLU A 63 13.73 0.76 -24.65
CA GLU A 63 14.49 1.71 -23.85
C GLU A 63 15.43 2.47 -24.80
N ALA A 64 15.00 3.61 -25.33
CA ALA A 64 15.72 4.23 -26.43
C ALA A 64 15.55 5.76 -26.49
N ALA A 65 16.38 6.40 -27.29
CA ALA A 65 16.24 7.80 -27.64
C ALA A 65 16.68 8.02 -29.09
N GLY A 66 15.98 8.92 -29.79
CA GLY A 66 16.14 9.10 -31.22
C GLY A 66 15.73 10.47 -31.70
N ILE A 67 15.67 10.60 -33.02
CA ILE A 67 15.29 11.84 -33.71
C ILE A 67 14.11 11.51 -34.61
N VAL A 68 13.06 12.34 -34.58
CA VAL A 68 11.93 12.19 -35.50
C VAL A 68 12.44 12.38 -36.93
N GLU A 69 12.23 11.38 -37.78
CA GLU A 69 12.61 11.42 -39.18
C GLU A 69 11.43 11.86 -40.06
N SER A 70 10.24 11.29 -39.85
CA SER A 70 9.01 11.70 -40.53
C SER A 70 7.80 11.49 -39.63
N ILE A 71 6.71 12.18 -39.98
CA ILE A 71 5.42 12.10 -39.28
C ILE A 71 4.33 11.78 -40.28
N GLY A 72 3.32 11.05 -39.83
CA GLY A 72 2.09 10.88 -40.59
C GLY A 72 1.12 12.03 -40.40
N GLU A 73 0.01 11.98 -41.14
CA GLU A 73 -1.07 12.95 -41.05
C GLU A 73 -1.63 13.06 -39.62
N GLY A 74 -1.96 14.27 -39.17
CA GLY A 74 -2.62 14.50 -37.87
C GLY A 74 -1.71 14.41 -36.64
N VAL A 75 -0.39 14.20 -36.81
CA VAL A 75 0.59 14.33 -35.73
C VAL A 75 0.80 15.82 -35.40
N THR A 76 0.75 16.18 -34.12
CA THR A 76 0.79 17.58 -33.66
C THR A 76 1.80 17.84 -32.53
N THR A 77 2.25 16.80 -31.83
CA THR A 77 3.08 16.89 -30.62
C THR A 77 4.58 16.85 -30.88
N VAL A 78 5.00 16.42 -32.08
CA VAL A 78 6.40 16.34 -32.52
C VAL A 78 6.50 16.67 -34.01
N LYS A 79 7.70 17.07 -34.47
CA LYS A 79 8.01 17.30 -35.89
C LYS A 79 9.37 16.70 -36.27
N PRO A 80 9.65 16.49 -37.58
CA PRO A 80 10.97 16.07 -38.03
C PRO A 80 12.12 16.90 -37.43
N GLY A 81 13.18 16.23 -37.00
CA GLY A 81 14.32 16.82 -36.31
C GLY A 81 14.19 16.96 -34.79
N ASP A 82 12.98 16.83 -34.21
CA ASP A 82 12.84 16.83 -32.76
C ASP A 82 13.52 15.59 -32.14
N LYS A 83 14.26 15.79 -31.04
CA LYS A 83 14.77 14.69 -30.20
C LYS A 83 13.66 14.12 -29.35
N VAL A 84 13.56 12.80 -29.30
CA VAL A 84 12.44 12.09 -28.67
C VAL A 84 12.87 10.83 -27.91
N ILE A 85 12.03 10.44 -26.95
CA ILE A 85 12.06 9.13 -26.29
C ILE A 85 10.76 8.40 -26.65
N PRO A 86 10.82 7.21 -27.29
CA PRO A 86 9.66 6.33 -27.40
C PRO A 86 9.28 5.75 -26.03
N LEU A 87 7.99 5.55 -25.81
CA LEU A 87 7.38 5.20 -24.53
C LEU A 87 6.66 3.86 -24.66
N PHE A 88 7.18 2.82 -24.00
CA PHE A 88 6.52 1.50 -23.98
C PHE A 88 5.13 1.56 -23.34
N ASN A 89 4.95 2.48 -22.39
CA ASN A 89 3.68 2.75 -21.78
C ASN A 89 3.10 4.05 -22.38
N PRO A 90 2.18 3.95 -23.35
CA PRO A 90 1.63 5.12 -24.04
C PRO A 90 0.79 5.99 -23.10
N GLN A 91 0.56 7.25 -23.49
CA GLN A 91 -0.35 8.15 -22.80
C GLN A 91 -1.26 8.88 -23.80
N CYS A 92 -2.49 8.38 -23.95
CA CYS A 92 -3.45 8.94 -24.90
C CYS A 92 -4.12 10.24 -24.43
N GLY A 93 -4.04 10.57 -23.13
CA GLY A 93 -4.65 11.77 -22.53
C GLY A 93 -6.19 11.76 -22.46
N LYS A 94 -6.85 10.77 -23.08
CA LYS A 94 -8.32 10.73 -23.24
C LYS A 94 -9.01 9.70 -22.33
N CYS A 95 -8.38 8.55 -22.09
CA CYS A 95 -8.98 7.47 -21.30
C CYS A 95 -9.05 7.83 -19.80
N LYS A 96 -9.93 7.16 -19.05
CA LYS A 96 -10.11 7.38 -17.62
C LYS A 96 -8.82 7.23 -16.82
N VAL A 97 -7.98 6.25 -17.18
CA VAL A 97 -6.68 6.03 -16.52
C VAL A 97 -5.72 7.22 -16.73
N CYS A 98 -5.62 7.72 -17.97
CA CYS A 98 -4.77 8.88 -18.25
C CYS A 98 -5.27 10.14 -17.54
N LYS A 99 -6.59 10.29 -17.38
CA LYS A 99 -7.22 11.40 -16.66
C LYS A 99 -7.08 11.27 -15.13
N HIS A 100 -7.08 10.04 -14.59
CA HIS A 100 -6.95 9.79 -13.16
C HIS A 100 -5.59 10.27 -12.64
N PRO A 101 -5.50 11.05 -11.55
CA PRO A 101 -4.24 11.64 -11.08
C PRO A 101 -3.17 10.58 -10.76
N GLU A 102 -3.57 9.48 -10.12
CA GLU A 102 -2.68 8.37 -9.73
C GLU A 102 -2.56 7.29 -10.81
N GLY A 103 -3.35 7.36 -11.88
CA GLY A 103 -3.32 6.34 -12.93
C GLY A 103 -2.09 6.46 -13.82
N ASN A 104 -1.39 5.35 -14.04
CA ASN A 104 -0.17 5.34 -14.85
C ASN A 104 -0.19 4.36 -16.03
N ILE A 105 -1.15 3.45 -16.17
CA ILE A 105 -1.18 2.45 -17.27
C ILE A 105 -2.33 2.75 -18.23
N CYS A 106 -2.04 3.36 -19.37
CA CYS A 106 -3.08 3.66 -20.36
C CYS A 106 -3.81 2.39 -20.81
N VAL A 107 -5.13 2.50 -21.04
CA VAL A 107 -5.96 1.39 -21.53
C VAL A 107 -5.51 0.87 -22.91
N LYS A 108 -4.77 1.69 -23.67
CA LYS A 108 -4.16 1.32 -24.96
C LYS A 108 -2.79 0.63 -24.83
N SER A 109 -2.29 0.44 -23.60
CA SER A 109 -1.06 -0.30 -23.37
C SER A 109 -1.20 -1.77 -23.79
N SER A 110 -0.18 -2.33 -24.44
CA SER A 110 -0.15 -3.73 -24.89
C SER A 110 0.39 -4.71 -23.84
N LEU A 111 0.73 -4.25 -22.64
CA LEU A 111 1.38 -5.07 -21.60
C LEU A 111 0.59 -6.31 -21.15
N LYS A 112 -0.75 -6.31 -21.28
CA LYS A 112 -1.60 -7.48 -20.93
C LYS A 112 -1.97 -8.32 -22.16
N ASN A 113 -2.11 -7.68 -23.32
CA ASN A 113 -2.61 -8.28 -24.55
C ASN A 113 -1.59 -8.02 -25.68
N PRO A 114 -0.52 -8.83 -25.78
CA PRO A 114 0.52 -8.64 -26.78
C PRO A 114 -0.02 -8.96 -28.18
N ARG A 115 -0.33 -7.93 -28.96
CA ARG A 115 -0.86 -8.09 -30.33
C ARG A 115 0.23 -8.33 -31.37
N GLY A 116 1.47 -7.91 -31.09
CA GLY A 116 2.55 -7.91 -32.07
C GLY A 116 2.41 -6.84 -33.17
N THR A 117 1.43 -5.95 -33.08
CA THR A 117 1.09 -4.96 -34.11
C THR A 117 0.84 -3.59 -33.49
N LEU A 118 0.80 -2.55 -34.34
CA LEU A 118 0.38 -1.20 -33.93
C LEU A 118 -1.15 -1.15 -33.75
N GLU A 119 -1.67 0.02 -33.36
CA GLU A 119 -3.09 0.19 -33.03
C GLU A 119 -4.05 -0.16 -34.18
N ASP A 120 -3.62 -0.01 -35.43
CA ASP A 120 -4.40 -0.38 -36.62
C ASP A 120 -4.36 -1.89 -36.96
N GLY A 121 -3.73 -2.70 -36.11
CA GLY A 121 -3.62 -4.15 -36.28
C GLY A 121 -2.56 -4.59 -37.31
N THR A 122 -1.75 -3.67 -37.84
CA THR A 122 -0.72 -4.00 -38.83
C THR A 122 0.70 -3.76 -38.32
N SER A 123 1.69 -4.37 -38.99
CA SER A 123 3.11 -4.10 -38.73
C SER A 123 3.64 -3.00 -39.65
N ARG A 124 4.73 -2.37 -39.23
CA ARG A 124 5.53 -1.43 -40.04
C ARG A 124 6.87 -2.03 -40.47
N PHE A 125 7.13 -3.28 -40.06
CA PHE A 125 8.35 -4.00 -40.36
C PHE A 125 8.06 -5.16 -41.30
N THR A 126 8.86 -5.26 -42.36
CA THR A 126 8.89 -6.41 -43.26
C THR A 126 10.32 -6.92 -43.37
N CYS A 127 10.52 -8.23 -43.29
CA CYS A 127 11.81 -8.87 -43.45
C CYS A 127 11.61 -10.19 -44.21
N ARG A 128 12.40 -10.42 -45.26
CA ARG A 128 12.28 -11.62 -46.12
C ARG A 128 10.85 -11.83 -46.66
N GLY A 129 10.19 -10.73 -47.04
CA GLY A 129 8.81 -10.73 -47.53
C GLY A 129 7.73 -11.05 -46.49
N LYS A 130 8.09 -11.16 -45.19
CA LYS A 130 7.16 -11.46 -44.09
C LYS A 130 7.02 -10.27 -43.13
N PRO A 131 5.83 -10.01 -42.57
CA PRO A 131 5.68 -9.02 -41.52
C PRO A 131 6.42 -9.47 -40.24
N ILE A 132 7.08 -8.53 -39.57
CA ILE A 132 7.75 -8.77 -38.28
C ILE A 132 6.99 -8.06 -37.17
N ASN A 133 6.79 -8.72 -36.03
CA ASN A 133 5.98 -8.17 -34.94
C ASN A 133 6.69 -7.02 -34.22
N HIS A 134 5.87 -6.09 -33.74
CA HIS A 134 6.26 -5.02 -32.82
C HIS A 134 6.31 -5.51 -31.37
N PHE A 135 7.20 -4.89 -30.58
CA PHE A 135 7.35 -5.13 -29.16
C PHE A 135 6.98 -3.87 -28.37
N ILE A 136 5.96 -4.01 -27.52
CA ILE A 136 5.40 -2.96 -26.65
C ILE A 136 5.40 -1.56 -27.32
N HIS A 137 4.89 -1.50 -28.55
CA HIS A 137 4.74 -0.27 -29.35
C HIS A 137 6.02 0.46 -29.77
N THR A 138 7.21 -0.06 -29.49
CA THR A 138 8.47 0.70 -29.61
C THR A 138 9.51 0.04 -30.51
N SER A 139 9.78 -1.26 -30.35
CA SER A 139 10.69 -2.04 -31.20
C SER A 139 12.02 -1.35 -31.52
N THR A 140 12.75 -0.97 -30.46
CA THR A 140 13.91 -0.09 -30.57
C THR A 140 15.21 -0.80 -30.95
N PHE A 141 15.21 -2.13 -31.08
CA PHE A 141 16.31 -2.89 -31.69
C PHE A 141 16.26 -2.83 -33.22
N SER A 142 16.02 -1.64 -33.76
CA SER A 142 16.03 -1.31 -35.17
C SER A 142 16.60 0.10 -35.35
N GLN A 143 17.29 0.37 -36.46
CA GLN A 143 17.79 1.73 -36.74
C GLN A 143 16.66 2.74 -36.99
N TYR A 144 15.50 2.28 -37.45
CA TYR A 144 14.29 3.08 -37.57
C TYR A 144 13.10 2.31 -37.00
N THR A 145 12.23 3.01 -36.28
CA THR A 145 10.98 2.43 -35.78
C THR A 145 9.82 3.39 -36.05
N VAL A 146 8.61 2.85 -36.10
CA VAL A 146 7.37 3.62 -36.22
C VAL A 146 6.54 3.35 -34.98
N VAL A 147 6.14 4.42 -34.31
CA VAL A 147 5.33 4.37 -33.09
C VAL A 147 4.11 5.27 -33.25
N ASP A 148 3.04 5.01 -32.50
CA ASP A 148 1.92 5.96 -32.39
C ASP A 148 2.40 7.24 -31.68
N GLU A 149 1.86 8.39 -32.07
CA GLU A 149 2.13 9.68 -31.44
C GLU A 149 1.94 9.65 -29.92
N MET A 150 0.99 8.86 -29.39
CA MET A 150 0.79 8.72 -27.96
C MET A 150 1.91 7.97 -27.22
N ALA A 151 2.77 7.28 -27.97
CA ALA A 151 3.90 6.48 -27.49
C ALA A 151 5.25 7.16 -27.75
N VAL A 152 5.28 8.49 -27.96
CA VAL A 152 6.53 9.24 -28.11
C VAL A 152 6.44 10.58 -27.39
N VAL A 153 7.55 11.02 -26.81
CA VAL A 153 7.62 12.35 -26.18
C VAL A 153 8.86 13.12 -26.63
N LYS A 154 8.66 14.41 -26.89
CA LYS A 154 9.74 15.36 -27.15
C LYS A 154 10.56 15.63 -25.90
N ILE A 155 11.86 15.74 -26.08
CA ILE A 155 12.82 16.09 -25.04
C ILE A 155 13.69 17.26 -25.48
N ASP A 156 14.51 17.77 -24.56
CA ASP A 156 15.40 18.91 -24.82
C ASP A 156 16.39 18.59 -25.97
N ALA A 157 16.56 19.54 -26.89
CA ALA A 157 17.41 19.40 -28.07
C ALA A 157 18.91 19.22 -27.73
N ALA A 158 19.36 19.66 -26.56
CA ALA A 158 20.72 19.47 -26.06
C ALA A 158 20.94 18.11 -25.39
N SER A 159 19.89 17.31 -25.19
CA SER A 159 20.00 16.04 -24.47
C SER A 159 21.00 15.07 -25.13
N PRO A 160 21.91 14.44 -24.34
CA PRO A 160 22.77 13.36 -24.80
C PRO A 160 21.94 12.07 -24.93
N LEU A 161 21.56 11.72 -26.16
CA LEU A 161 20.61 10.63 -26.46
C LEU A 161 21.11 9.27 -25.96
N GLU A 162 22.43 9.06 -25.95
CA GLU A 162 23.09 7.86 -25.42
C GLU A 162 22.96 7.70 -23.91
N LYS A 163 22.58 8.74 -23.17
CA LYS A 163 22.36 8.66 -21.72
C LYS A 163 20.86 8.65 -21.41
N VAL A 164 20.13 9.59 -21.99
CA VAL A 164 18.70 9.78 -21.65
C VAL A 164 17.82 8.64 -22.16
N CYS A 165 18.30 7.75 -23.03
CA CYS A 165 17.57 6.55 -23.43
C CYS A 165 17.15 5.68 -22.22
N LEU A 166 17.94 5.65 -21.15
CA LEU A 166 17.64 4.88 -19.93
C LEU A 166 16.37 5.38 -19.20
N ILE A 167 15.98 6.63 -19.41
CA ILE A 167 14.76 7.23 -18.83
C ILE A 167 13.50 6.60 -19.45
N GLY A 168 13.61 6.00 -20.64
CA GLY A 168 12.49 5.31 -21.30
C GLY A 168 12.00 4.06 -20.59
N CYS A 169 12.81 3.45 -19.70
CA CYS A 169 12.40 2.28 -18.93
C CYS A 169 13.17 2.12 -17.60
N GLY A 170 14.38 1.57 -17.62
CA GLY A 170 15.08 1.06 -16.44
C GLY A 170 15.29 2.09 -15.32
N PHE A 171 15.73 3.30 -15.68
CA PHE A 171 15.95 4.37 -14.69
C PHE A 171 14.64 4.78 -14.02
N THR A 172 13.65 5.14 -14.83
CA THR A 172 12.37 5.66 -14.35
C THR A 172 11.62 4.62 -13.51
N THR A 173 11.73 3.35 -13.90
CA THR A 173 11.15 2.23 -13.17
C THR A 173 11.73 2.11 -11.75
N GLY A 174 13.05 2.09 -11.61
CA GLY A 174 13.68 2.01 -10.28
C GLY A 174 13.53 3.29 -9.47
N TYR A 175 13.91 4.43 -10.05
CA TYR A 175 13.88 5.73 -9.38
C TYR A 175 12.47 6.09 -8.90
N GLY A 176 11.47 5.94 -9.77
CA GLY A 176 10.06 6.19 -9.43
C GLY A 176 9.48 5.20 -8.42
N SER A 177 9.95 3.95 -8.42
CA SER A 177 9.52 2.99 -7.40
C SER A 177 9.84 3.48 -5.99
N ALA A 178 11.01 4.10 -5.79
CA ALA A 178 11.37 4.71 -4.51
C ALA A 178 10.61 6.03 -4.26
N VAL A 179 10.70 7.00 -5.17
CA VAL A 179 10.22 8.36 -4.88
C VAL A 179 8.69 8.53 -5.00
N LYS A 180 8.02 7.70 -5.82
CA LYS A 180 6.61 7.88 -6.16
C LYS A 180 5.71 6.72 -5.69
N VAL A 181 6.15 5.46 -5.87
CA VAL A 181 5.34 4.28 -5.49
C VAL A 181 5.45 4.00 -3.98
N ALA A 182 6.67 3.83 -3.48
CA ALA A 182 6.96 3.67 -2.07
C ALA A 182 6.76 4.97 -1.29
N LYS A 183 7.08 6.11 -1.93
CA LYS A 183 7.16 7.44 -1.28
C LYS A 183 8.11 7.37 -0.09
N VAL A 184 9.35 6.93 -0.35
CA VAL A 184 10.40 6.83 0.67
C VAL A 184 10.48 8.14 1.44
N THR A 185 10.52 8.03 2.77
CA THR A 185 10.54 9.19 3.68
C THR A 185 11.96 9.50 4.14
N GLN A 186 12.22 10.77 4.41
CA GLN A 186 13.48 11.22 4.99
C GLN A 186 13.79 10.44 6.28
N GLY A 187 15.04 10.02 6.46
CA GLY A 187 15.49 9.28 7.63
C GLY A 187 15.22 7.77 7.60
N SER A 188 14.51 7.27 6.57
CA SER A 188 14.13 5.86 6.53
C SER A 188 15.27 4.89 6.18
N THR A 189 15.08 3.63 6.59
CA THR A 189 15.91 2.50 6.20
C THR A 189 15.28 1.75 5.04
N CYS A 190 16.06 1.53 3.98
CA CYS A 190 15.63 0.86 2.76
C CYS A 190 16.45 -0.41 2.50
N ALA A 191 15.84 -1.49 2.01
CA ALA A 191 16.53 -2.66 1.45
C ALA A 191 16.24 -2.81 -0.06
N VAL A 192 17.26 -3.04 -0.87
CA VAL A 192 17.13 -3.21 -2.33
C VAL A 192 17.68 -4.56 -2.75
N PHE A 193 16.81 -5.48 -3.13
CA PHE A 193 17.14 -6.82 -3.59
C PHE A 193 17.39 -6.83 -5.10
N GLY A 194 18.65 -7.02 -5.48
CA GLY A 194 19.15 -6.99 -6.85
C GLY A 194 19.79 -5.65 -7.18
N LEU A 195 21.09 -5.67 -7.48
CA LEU A 195 21.90 -4.48 -7.78
C LEU A 195 22.20 -4.33 -9.28
N GLY A 196 21.24 -4.73 -10.12
CA GLY A 196 21.21 -4.38 -11.55
C GLY A 196 20.76 -2.93 -11.77
N GLY A 197 20.48 -2.52 -13.01
CA GLY A 197 20.29 -1.09 -13.33
C GLY A 197 19.04 -0.49 -12.73
N VAL A 198 17.96 -1.27 -12.70
CA VAL A 198 16.75 -0.90 -11.99
C VAL A 198 17.04 -0.77 -10.49
N GLY A 199 17.78 -1.71 -9.89
CA GLY A 199 18.17 -1.67 -8.48
C GLY A 199 19.06 -0.48 -8.11
N LEU A 200 20.06 -0.17 -8.93
CA LEU A 200 20.88 1.03 -8.77
C LEU A 200 20.02 2.30 -8.89
N SER A 201 19.03 2.30 -9.79
CA SER A 201 18.07 3.40 -9.92
C SER A 201 17.14 3.53 -8.70
N VAL A 202 16.75 2.42 -8.08
CA VAL A 202 16.04 2.43 -6.78
C VAL A 202 16.94 3.06 -5.71
N ILE A 203 18.20 2.67 -5.60
CA ILE A 203 19.15 3.25 -4.63
C ILE A 203 19.26 4.77 -4.82
N MET A 204 19.41 5.22 -6.07
CA MET A 204 19.42 6.65 -6.40
C MET A 204 18.14 7.36 -5.97
N GLY A 205 16.97 6.73 -6.18
CA GLY A 205 15.69 7.24 -5.73
C GLY A 205 15.55 7.31 -4.21
N CYS A 206 15.99 6.27 -3.49
CA CYS A 206 16.02 6.26 -2.02
C CYS A 206 16.93 7.38 -1.48
N LYS A 207 18.11 7.57 -2.07
CA LYS A 207 19.03 8.64 -1.71
C LYS A 207 18.42 10.02 -1.98
N ALA A 208 17.81 10.21 -3.15
CA ALA A 208 17.13 11.46 -3.50
C ALA A 208 15.95 11.78 -2.57
N ALA A 209 15.27 10.76 -2.05
CA ALA A 209 14.21 10.90 -1.05
C ALA A 209 14.72 11.13 0.38
N GLY A 210 16.04 11.09 0.61
CA GLY A 210 16.64 11.35 1.92
C GLY A 210 16.62 10.16 2.88
N ALA A 211 16.60 8.92 2.37
CA ALA A 211 16.79 7.73 3.19
C ALA A 211 18.13 7.81 3.95
N ALA A 212 18.12 7.54 5.26
CA ALA A 212 19.33 7.58 6.07
C ALA A 212 20.20 6.34 5.87
N ARG A 213 19.57 5.20 5.56
CA ARG A 213 20.25 3.92 5.38
C ARG A 213 19.67 3.16 4.20
N ILE A 214 20.52 2.71 3.30
CA ILE A 214 20.16 2.00 2.06
C ILE A 214 21.04 0.76 1.94
N ILE A 215 20.44 -0.40 2.25
CA ILE A 215 21.10 -1.71 2.24
C ILE A 215 20.90 -2.35 0.85
N GLY A 216 21.99 -2.49 0.10
CA GLY A 216 21.99 -3.25 -1.15
C GLY A 216 22.15 -4.75 -0.91
N VAL A 217 21.34 -5.59 -1.58
CA VAL A 217 21.38 -7.05 -1.43
C VAL A 217 21.60 -7.68 -2.81
N ASP A 218 22.74 -8.34 -3.03
CA ASP A 218 23.03 -9.07 -4.27
C ASP A 218 24.02 -10.21 -4.01
N ILE A 219 23.88 -11.32 -4.74
CA ILE A 219 24.82 -12.45 -4.67
C ILE A 219 26.15 -12.15 -5.36
N ASN A 220 26.19 -11.15 -6.25
CA ASN A 220 27.40 -10.73 -6.94
C ASN A 220 28.01 -9.51 -6.24
N LYS A 221 29.08 -9.75 -5.46
CA LYS A 221 29.81 -8.72 -4.71
C LYS A 221 30.47 -7.66 -5.60
N ASP A 222 30.75 -7.96 -6.88
CA ASP A 222 31.35 -6.99 -7.82
C ASP A 222 30.47 -5.75 -8.04
N LYS A 223 29.17 -5.87 -7.78
CA LYS A 223 28.20 -4.76 -7.92
C LYS A 223 28.22 -3.80 -6.73
N PHE A 224 28.82 -4.17 -5.60
CA PHE A 224 28.72 -3.42 -4.35
C PHE A 224 29.40 -2.05 -4.45
N ALA A 225 30.56 -1.97 -5.11
CA ALA A 225 31.27 -0.71 -5.30
C ALA A 225 30.39 0.31 -6.05
N LYS A 226 29.72 -0.13 -7.12
CA LYS A 226 28.82 0.72 -7.91
C LYS A 226 27.55 1.09 -7.14
N ALA A 227 26.98 0.16 -6.37
CA ALA A 227 25.84 0.46 -5.51
C ALA A 227 26.18 1.54 -4.47
N LYS A 228 27.36 1.46 -3.84
CA LYS A 228 27.85 2.48 -2.90
C LYS A 228 28.10 3.84 -3.58
N GLU A 229 28.68 3.83 -4.78
CA GLU A 229 28.89 5.04 -5.59
C GLU A 229 27.58 5.82 -5.80
N VAL A 230 26.46 5.12 -6.06
CA VAL A 230 25.16 5.77 -6.34
C VAL A 230 24.32 6.03 -5.09
N GLY A 231 24.67 5.48 -3.92
CA GLY A 231 24.03 5.85 -2.66
C GLY A 231 23.82 4.76 -1.62
N ALA A 232 24.14 3.49 -1.90
CA ALA A 232 24.03 2.45 -0.88
C ALA A 232 24.97 2.75 0.30
N THR A 233 24.46 2.66 1.51
CA THR A 233 25.27 2.83 2.73
C THR A 233 26.06 1.57 3.04
N GLU A 234 25.44 0.41 2.80
CA GLU A 234 26.10 -0.88 2.85
C GLU A 234 25.57 -1.84 1.78
N CYS A 235 26.30 -2.92 1.54
CA CYS A 235 25.83 -4.00 0.69
C CYS A 235 26.17 -5.34 1.35
N ILE A 236 25.27 -6.31 1.20
CA ILE A 236 25.42 -7.64 1.77
C ILE A 236 25.14 -8.71 0.72
N ASN A 237 25.85 -9.84 0.81
CA ASN A 237 25.57 -11.03 0.03
C ASN A 237 24.78 -12.01 0.90
N PRO A 238 23.57 -12.45 0.48
CA PRO A 238 22.81 -13.47 1.21
C PRO A 238 23.58 -14.76 1.52
N GLN A 239 24.56 -15.12 0.68
CA GLN A 239 25.37 -16.32 0.83
C GLN A 239 26.45 -16.21 1.93
N ASP A 240 26.65 -15.02 2.49
CA ASP A 240 27.58 -14.82 3.61
C ASP A 240 26.95 -15.17 4.97
N TYR A 241 25.69 -15.62 4.99
CA TYR A 241 24.92 -15.89 6.21
C TYR A 241 24.29 -17.29 6.19
N ASN A 242 24.20 -17.92 7.35
CA ASN A 242 23.54 -19.22 7.52
C ASN A 242 22.02 -19.10 7.72
N GLN A 243 21.55 -17.94 8.16
CA GLN A 243 20.14 -17.66 8.41
C GLN A 243 19.48 -16.99 7.20
N PRO A 244 18.15 -17.14 7.01
CA PRO A 244 17.44 -16.48 5.93
C PRO A 244 17.68 -14.96 5.88
N ILE A 245 17.89 -14.41 4.69
CA ILE A 245 18.32 -13.01 4.52
C ILE A 245 17.35 -11.99 5.13
N GLN A 246 16.05 -12.29 5.14
CA GLN A 246 15.05 -11.44 5.76
C GLN A 246 15.21 -11.31 7.28
N GLU A 247 15.72 -12.35 7.95
CA GLU A 247 16.01 -12.35 9.39
C GLU A 247 17.28 -11.54 9.67
N VAL A 248 18.34 -11.75 8.88
CA VAL A 248 19.55 -10.92 8.91
C VAL A 248 19.20 -9.44 8.80
N LEU A 249 18.38 -9.08 7.81
CA LEU A 249 17.97 -7.69 7.60
C LEU A 249 17.13 -7.15 8.75
N LYS A 250 16.24 -7.96 9.35
CA LYS A 250 15.45 -7.57 10.52
C LYS A 250 16.33 -7.26 11.73
N GLU A 251 17.29 -8.12 12.03
CA GLU A 251 18.26 -7.93 13.12
C GLU A 251 19.10 -6.67 12.87
N MET A 252 19.71 -6.56 11.69
CA MET A 252 20.57 -5.44 11.32
C MET A 252 19.85 -4.09 11.37
N SER A 253 18.53 -4.06 11.18
CA SER A 253 17.72 -2.83 11.14
C SER A 253 16.93 -2.54 12.42
N GLY A 254 17.07 -3.36 13.47
CA GLY A 254 16.34 -3.15 14.73
C GLY A 254 14.84 -3.47 14.64
N GLY A 255 14.49 -4.51 13.88
CA GLY A 255 13.13 -5.05 13.75
C GLY A 255 12.54 -4.98 12.34
N GLY A 256 13.33 -4.68 11.31
CA GLY A 256 12.90 -4.60 9.92
C GLY A 256 13.13 -3.23 9.28
N VAL A 257 13.17 -3.20 7.95
CA VAL A 257 13.33 -1.96 7.17
C VAL A 257 12.00 -1.23 6.98
N ASP A 258 12.04 0.09 6.81
CA ASP A 258 10.83 0.88 6.48
C ASP A 258 10.31 0.55 5.09
N PHE A 259 11.24 0.39 4.14
CA PHE A 259 10.94 0.15 2.73
C PHE A 259 11.81 -0.98 2.18
N SER A 260 11.23 -1.87 1.38
CA SER A 260 12.00 -2.84 0.60
C SER A 260 11.59 -2.81 -0.87
N PHE A 261 12.55 -3.17 -1.72
CA PHE A 261 12.38 -3.18 -3.17
C PHE A 261 12.92 -4.49 -3.74
N GLU A 262 12.06 -5.25 -4.39
CA GLU A 262 12.43 -6.46 -5.11
C GLU A 262 12.54 -6.13 -6.60
N VAL A 263 13.75 -6.21 -7.17
CA VAL A 263 14.01 -5.87 -8.59
C VAL A 263 14.60 -7.05 -9.38
N ILE A 264 14.58 -8.27 -8.85
CA ILE A 264 15.15 -9.46 -9.48
C ILE A 264 14.08 -10.19 -10.30
N GLY A 265 12.85 -10.29 -9.80
CA GLY A 265 11.75 -11.01 -10.43
C GLY A 265 11.65 -12.48 -10.02
N ARG A 266 12.09 -12.83 -8.79
CA ARG A 266 11.93 -14.19 -8.25
C ARG A 266 11.00 -14.20 -7.05
N LEU A 267 10.24 -15.28 -6.88
CA LEU A 267 9.24 -15.36 -5.80
C LEU A 267 9.88 -15.40 -4.41
N ASP A 268 11.00 -16.12 -4.26
CA ASP A 268 11.76 -16.21 -3.01
C ASP A 268 12.26 -14.84 -2.54
N THR A 269 12.75 -14.00 -3.46
CA THR A 269 13.20 -12.64 -3.15
C THR A 269 12.02 -11.68 -2.90
N MET A 270 10.87 -11.88 -3.55
CA MET A 270 9.64 -11.11 -3.26
C MET A 270 9.13 -11.36 -1.85
N LEU A 271 9.13 -12.62 -1.41
CA LEU A 271 8.78 -13.00 -0.04
C LEU A 271 9.80 -12.42 0.95
N SER A 272 11.10 -12.59 0.69
CA SER A 272 12.16 -12.06 1.54
C SER A 272 12.06 -10.54 1.70
N ALA A 273 11.74 -9.82 0.62
CA ALA A 273 11.54 -8.38 0.65
C ALA A 273 10.33 -7.97 1.51
N LEU A 274 9.20 -8.69 1.43
CA LEU A 274 8.07 -8.43 2.32
C LEU A 274 8.39 -8.74 3.79
N LEU A 275 9.01 -9.89 4.04
CA LEU A 275 9.29 -10.39 5.39
C LEU A 275 10.36 -9.58 6.13
N CYS A 276 11.27 -8.91 5.42
CA CYS A 276 12.29 -8.06 6.05
C CYS A 276 11.76 -6.67 6.46
N CYS A 277 10.57 -6.29 6.01
CA CYS A 277 9.94 -5.02 6.37
C CYS A 277 9.48 -5.01 7.84
N GLN A 278 9.44 -3.81 8.44
CA GLN A 278 8.80 -3.58 9.74
C GLN A 278 7.38 -4.11 9.75
N ASP A 279 7.07 -4.96 10.73
CA ASP A 279 5.79 -5.68 10.83
C ASP A 279 4.58 -4.72 10.87
N ALA A 280 4.76 -3.55 11.49
CA ALA A 280 3.67 -2.65 11.85
C ALA A 280 3.30 -1.58 10.80
N TYR A 281 4.18 -1.34 9.81
CA TYR A 281 3.99 -0.25 8.84
C TYR A 281 4.87 -0.36 7.57
N GLY A 282 5.74 -1.37 7.46
CA GLY A 282 6.72 -1.43 6.39
C GLY A 282 6.09 -1.61 5.00
N VAL A 283 6.76 -1.08 3.98
CA VAL A 283 6.27 -1.08 2.59
C VAL A 283 7.23 -1.86 1.70
N SER A 284 6.74 -2.96 1.11
CA SER A 284 7.46 -3.74 0.11
C SER A 284 6.96 -3.42 -1.29
N VAL A 285 7.88 -3.14 -2.22
CA VAL A 285 7.57 -2.85 -3.62
C VAL A 285 8.16 -3.92 -4.52
N ILE A 286 7.29 -4.61 -5.27
CA ILE A 286 7.69 -5.51 -6.36
C ILE A 286 7.87 -4.69 -7.62
N VAL A 287 9.10 -4.72 -8.12
CA VAL A 287 9.50 -4.09 -9.38
C VAL A 287 9.91 -5.16 -10.40
N GLY A 288 10.55 -6.25 -9.94
CA GLY A 288 10.94 -7.37 -10.77
C GLY A 288 9.74 -8.04 -11.43
N VAL A 289 9.91 -8.47 -12.68
CA VAL A 289 8.86 -9.18 -13.43
C VAL A 289 9.02 -10.69 -13.24
N PRO A 290 8.12 -11.38 -12.53
CA PRO A 290 8.19 -12.83 -12.39
C PRO A 290 7.60 -13.56 -13.60
N PRO A 291 7.87 -14.87 -13.75
CA PRO A 291 7.23 -15.69 -14.78
C PRO A 291 5.70 -15.69 -14.65
N ASN A 292 4.99 -15.52 -15.78
CA ASN A 292 3.55 -15.23 -15.85
C ASN A 292 2.60 -16.27 -15.20
N ALA A 293 3.06 -17.51 -14.96
CA ALA A 293 2.21 -18.60 -14.49
C ALA A 293 2.24 -18.80 -12.96
N GLN A 294 3.21 -18.23 -12.26
CA GLN A 294 3.41 -18.55 -10.84
C GLN A 294 2.61 -17.62 -9.93
N SER A 295 2.05 -18.19 -8.86
CA SER A 295 1.43 -17.43 -7.77
C SER A 295 2.41 -17.30 -6.62
N ILE A 296 2.28 -16.21 -5.87
CA ILE A 296 2.96 -16.01 -4.60
C ILE A 296 1.93 -16.14 -3.49
N SER A 297 2.29 -16.85 -2.42
CA SER A 297 1.45 -17.05 -1.24
C SER A 297 2.11 -16.48 0.00
N VAL A 298 1.32 -15.90 0.89
CA VAL A 298 1.79 -15.38 2.18
C VAL A 298 0.70 -15.55 3.24
N ASP A 299 1.12 -15.65 4.50
CA ASP A 299 0.21 -15.51 5.63
C ASP A 299 -0.43 -14.09 5.61
N PRO A 300 -1.77 -13.96 5.59
CA PRO A 300 -2.45 -12.66 5.59
C PRO A 300 -2.15 -11.82 6.83
N ILE A 301 -1.70 -12.41 7.95
CA ILE A 301 -1.30 -11.68 9.16
C ILE A 301 -0.20 -10.67 8.86
N LEU A 302 0.67 -10.97 7.88
CA LEU A 302 1.76 -10.08 7.48
C LEU A 302 1.22 -8.74 6.99
N LEU A 303 0.05 -8.71 6.34
CA LEU A 303 -0.63 -7.49 5.88
C LEU A 303 -1.54 -6.91 6.95
N LEU A 304 -2.28 -7.75 7.69
CA LEU A 304 -3.20 -7.32 8.75
C LEU A 304 -2.49 -6.48 9.81
N CYS A 305 -1.26 -6.86 10.16
CA CYS A 305 -0.42 -6.12 11.09
C CYS A 305 0.14 -4.80 10.54
N GLY A 306 -0.25 -4.36 9.34
CA GLY A 306 0.05 -3.02 8.83
C GLY A 306 1.14 -2.94 7.76
N ARG A 307 1.77 -4.06 7.36
CA ARG A 307 2.60 -4.04 6.15
C ARG A 307 1.77 -3.72 4.93
N THR A 308 2.47 -3.18 3.95
CA THR A 308 1.93 -2.83 2.65
C THR A 308 2.72 -3.52 1.56
N TRP A 309 2.03 -4.17 0.62
CA TRP A 309 2.64 -4.77 -0.54
C TRP A 309 2.13 -4.11 -1.82
N LYS A 310 3.03 -3.57 -2.63
CA LYS A 310 2.68 -2.86 -3.86
C LYS A 310 3.54 -3.35 -5.01
N GLY A 311 3.12 -3.03 -6.22
CA GLY A 311 4.04 -2.91 -7.34
C GLY A 311 3.82 -1.60 -8.08
N GLY A 312 4.61 -1.39 -9.12
CA GLY A 312 4.45 -0.21 -9.96
C GLY A 312 5.11 -0.39 -11.32
N VAL A 313 4.35 -0.12 -12.37
CA VAL A 313 4.89 0.00 -13.73
C VAL A 313 5.52 1.37 -13.90
N PHE A 314 6.69 1.41 -14.52
CA PHE A 314 7.38 2.66 -14.85
C PHE A 314 7.56 3.60 -13.64
N GLY A 315 7.75 3.01 -12.45
CA GLY A 315 7.93 3.74 -11.20
C GLY A 315 6.74 4.62 -10.81
N GLY A 316 5.53 4.28 -11.26
CA GLY A 316 4.32 5.06 -10.99
C GLY A 316 4.21 6.36 -11.81
N PHE A 317 5.13 6.63 -12.73
CA PHE A 317 5.11 7.86 -13.53
C PHE A 317 4.11 7.78 -14.69
N LYS A 318 3.46 8.92 -14.98
CA LYS A 318 2.76 9.13 -16.25
C LYS A 318 3.80 9.51 -17.29
N SER A 319 3.91 8.71 -18.35
CA SER A 319 5.07 8.73 -19.24
C SER A 319 5.28 10.07 -19.94
N LYS A 320 4.32 10.53 -20.75
CA LYS A 320 4.43 11.81 -21.47
C LYS A 320 4.63 13.01 -20.53
N ASP A 321 4.00 12.99 -19.35
CA ASP A 321 4.07 14.12 -18.41
C ASP A 321 5.39 14.18 -17.65
N SER A 322 6.00 13.01 -17.38
CA SER A 322 7.12 12.89 -16.44
C SER A 322 8.47 12.78 -17.15
N VAL A 323 8.55 12.13 -18.31
CA VAL A 323 9.83 11.90 -19.00
C VAL A 323 10.55 13.20 -19.37
N PRO A 324 9.90 14.25 -19.91
CA PRO A 324 10.57 15.52 -20.18
C PRO A 324 11.11 16.18 -18.92
N LYS A 325 10.40 16.06 -17.78
CA LYS A 325 10.83 16.59 -16.48
C LYS A 325 12.04 15.84 -15.94
N LEU A 326 12.04 14.51 -16.05
CA LEU A 326 13.19 13.67 -15.70
C LEU A 326 14.40 14.02 -16.57
N VAL A 327 14.21 14.22 -17.88
CA VAL A 327 15.30 14.69 -18.75
C VAL A 327 15.80 16.06 -18.31
N ALA A 328 14.91 17.01 -18.01
CA ALA A 328 15.31 18.33 -17.52
C ALA A 328 16.07 18.24 -16.18
N ASP A 329 15.63 17.39 -15.25
CA ASP A 329 16.29 17.16 -13.97
C ASP A 329 17.70 16.54 -14.15
N PHE A 330 17.85 15.62 -15.09
CA PHE A 330 19.15 15.09 -15.50
C PHE A 330 20.05 16.18 -16.08
N MET A 331 19.54 17.01 -17.00
CA MET A 331 20.29 18.12 -17.60
C MET A 331 20.69 19.17 -16.55
N ALA A 332 19.85 19.38 -15.53
CA ALA A 332 20.13 20.21 -14.37
C ALA A 332 21.06 19.53 -13.33
N LYS A 333 21.59 18.35 -13.64
CA LYS A 333 22.52 17.57 -12.80
C LYS A 333 21.94 17.19 -11.43
N LYS A 334 20.62 17.05 -11.29
CA LYS A 334 19.99 16.55 -10.05
C LYS A 334 20.35 15.09 -9.78
N TYR A 335 20.68 14.34 -10.82
CA TYR A 335 21.25 13.00 -10.74
C TYR A 335 22.11 12.72 -11.97
N SER A 336 22.94 11.67 -11.90
CA SER A 336 23.75 11.20 -13.02
C SER A 336 23.30 9.83 -13.49
N LEU A 337 23.18 9.65 -14.80
CA LEU A 337 22.91 8.35 -15.43
C LEU A 337 24.20 7.58 -15.75
N ASP A 338 25.36 8.22 -15.68
CA ASP A 338 26.65 7.61 -16.02
C ASP A 338 26.96 6.33 -15.22
N PRO A 339 26.68 6.27 -13.90
CA PRO A 339 26.91 5.05 -13.12
C PRO A 339 26.07 3.85 -13.60
N LEU A 340 24.97 4.09 -14.31
CA LEU A 340 24.10 3.05 -14.85
C LEU A 340 24.58 2.52 -16.21
N ILE A 341 25.52 3.19 -16.87
CA ILE A 341 26.06 2.80 -18.18
C ILE A 341 27.44 2.20 -17.96
N THR A 342 27.64 0.96 -18.37
CA THR A 342 28.92 0.28 -18.15
C THR A 342 29.67 -0.02 -19.43
N ASN A 343 28.94 -0.23 -20.52
CA ASN A 343 29.51 -0.47 -21.83
C ASN A 343 28.65 0.21 -22.88
N VAL A 344 29.32 0.76 -23.90
CA VAL A 344 28.70 1.28 -25.11
C VAL A 344 29.18 0.40 -26.26
N LEU A 345 28.25 -0.33 -26.87
CA LEU A 345 28.54 -1.28 -27.94
C LEU A 345 27.94 -0.80 -29.28
N PRO A 346 28.60 -1.10 -30.42
CA PRO A 346 27.98 -1.03 -31.73
C PRO A 346 26.71 -1.89 -31.80
N PHE A 347 25.74 -1.48 -32.61
CA PHE A 347 24.45 -2.16 -32.72
C PHE A 347 24.57 -3.64 -33.13
N GLU A 348 25.49 -3.95 -34.04
CA GLU A 348 25.76 -5.30 -34.53
C GLU A 348 26.18 -6.29 -33.43
N LYS A 349 26.73 -5.77 -32.32
CA LYS A 349 27.15 -6.56 -31.16
C LYS A 349 26.01 -6.73 -30.14
N ILE A 350 24.77 -6.84 -30.61
CA ILE A 350 23.60 -6.96 -29.72
C ILE A 350 23.64 -8.21 -28.85
N ASN A 351 24.04 -9.35 -29.43
CA ASN A 351 24.13 -10.63 -28.73
C ASN A 351 25.19 -10.60 -27.63
N GLU A 352 26.35 -9.98 -27.88
CA GLU A 352 27.39 -9.74 -26.86
C GLU A 352 26.81 -8.95 -25.67
N GLY A 353 25.96 -7.95 -25.93
CA GLY A 353 25.26 -7.21 -24.87
C GLY A 353 24.32 -8.08 -24.02
N PHE A 354 23.61 -9.04 -24.62
CA PHE A 354 22.77 -9.98 -23.87
C PHE A 354 23.60 -11.00 -23.08
N GLU A 355 24.74 -11.44 -23.59
CA GLU A 355 25.67 -12.30 -22.86
C GLU A 355 26.24 -11.59 -21.62
N LEU A 356 26.60 -10.31 -21.77
CA LEU A 356 27.06 -9.48 -20.65
C LEU A 356 25.93 -9.27 -19.61
N LEU A 357 24.69 -9.02 -20.05
CA LEU A 357 23.53 -8.95 -19.16
C LEU A 357 23.35 -10.24 -18.35
N ARG A 358 23.39 -11.41 -19.01
CA ARG A 358 23.16 -12.74 -18.41
C ARG A 358 24.29 -13.15 -17.46
N SER A 359 25.54 -12.81 -17.78
CA SER A 359 26.69 -13.07 -16.91
C SER A 359 26.71 -12.19 -15.65
N GLY A 360 25.72 -11.31 -15.46
CA GLY A 360 25.68 -10.34 -14.38
C GLY A 360 26.69 -9.21 -14.55
N LYS A 361 27.37 -9.15 -15.70
CA LYS A 361 28.29 -8.09 -16.11
C LYS A 361 27.52 -6.98 -16.84
N ARG A 362 26.69 -6.26 -16.04
CA ARG A 362 26.37 -4.82 -16.20
C ARG A 362 25.34 -4.39 -17.28
N LEU A 363 25.00 -3.08 -17.38
CA LEU A 363 23.93 -2.47 -18.20
C LEU A 363 24.46 -1.53 -19.31
N PHE A 364 23.68 -1.38 -20.39
CA PHE A 364 24.17 -0.87 -21.67
C PHE A 364 23.40 0.35 -22.15
N ALA A 365 24.12 1.29 -22.77
CA ALA A 365 23.56 2.18 -23.77
C ALA A 365 24.32 1.94 -25.08
N LYS A 366 23.63 1.54 -26.16
CA LYS A 366 24.27 1.31 -27.47
C LYS A 366 24.24 2.57 -28.31
N LYS A 367 25.23 2.74 -29.17
CA LYS A 367 25.25 3.79 -30.20
C LYS A 367 24.84 3.16 -31.53
N SER A 368 23.76 3.64 -32.15
CA SER A 368 23.45 3.28 -33.53
C SER A 368 24.47 3.98 -34.45
N VAL A 369 25.09 3.22 -35.34
CA VAL A 369 26.07 3.76 -36.29
C VAL A 369 25.31 4.58 -37.34
N ALA A 370 25.46 5.90 -37.31
CA ALA A 370 25.26 6.74 -38.48
C ALA A 370 26.61 7.32 -38.88
N GLY A 371 27.03 7.07 -40.13
CA GLY A 371 28.18 7.72 -40.74
C GLY A 371 28.03 9.26 -40.73
N PRO A 372 29.13 10.00 -40.99
CA PRO A 372 29.15 11.46 -40.85
C PRO A 372 28.04 12.12 -41.68
N LEU A 373 27.29 13.01 -41.03
CA LEU A 373 26.38 13.96 -41.67
C LEU A 373 27.20 14.82 -42.64
N LYS A 374 27.04 14.61 -43.95
CA LYS A 374 27.46 15.60 -44.95
C LYS A 374 26.50 16.78 -44.84
N THR A 375 26.91 17.82 -44.13
CA THR A 375 26.27 19.13 -44.19
C THR A 375 26.86 19.89 -45.37
N GLU A 376 26.12 20.01 -46.47
CA GLU A 376 26.42 21.02 -47.48
C GLU A 376 26.09 22.41 -46.90
N HIS A 377 27.11 23.26 -46.80
CA HIS A 377 26.96 24.67 -46.44
C HIS A 377 26.88 25.51 -47.72
N PRO A 378 25.82 26.29 -47.94
CA PRO A 378 25.89 27.43 -48.85
C PRO A 378 26.30 28.70 -48.08
N ASN A 379 27.30 29.39 -48.64
CA ASN A 379 27.68 30.78 -48.44
C ASN A 379 28.25 31.25 -47.09
N LYS A 380 29.58 31.40 -47.08
CA LYS A 380 30.32 32.33 -46.23
C LYS A 380 30.09 33.78 -46.71
N ARG A 381 29.55 34.64 -45.86
CA ARG A 381 29.80 36.10 -45.89
C ARG A 381 30.49 36.51 -44.60
N LYS A 382 31.55 37.31 -44.74
CA LYS A 382 32.45 37.80 -43.68
C LYS A 382 31.70 38.73 -42.70
N PRO A 383 32.06 38.76 -41.41
CA PRO A 383 31.55 39.76 -40.48
C PRO A 383 32.43 41.03 -40.49
N THR A 384 31.79 42.20 -40.56
CA THR A 384 32.40 43.50 -40.26
C THR A 384 32.18 43.84 -38.79
N HIS A 385 33.27 44.23 -38.12
CA HIS A 385 33.28 44.80 -36.79
C HIS A 385 32.48 46.12 -36.74
N GLN A 386 31.61 46.26 -35.73
CA GLN A 386 31.30 47.56 -35.15
C GLN A 386 31.06 47.44 -33.64
N THR A 387 32.01 48.00 -32.90
CA THR A 387 31.97 48.32 -31.47
C THR A 387 30.98 49.43 -31.19
N LEU A 388 30.11 49.25 -30.18
CA LEU A 388 29.49 50.35 -29.44
C LEU A 388 29.52 50.04 -27.95
N ARG A 389 30.26 50.87 -27.21
CA ARG A 389 30.31 50.96 -25.75
C ARG A 389 29.08 51.75 -25.28
N TYR A 390 28.48 51.39 -24.14
CA TYR A 390 27.85 52.36 -23.26
C TYR A 390 28.06 52.01 -21.78
N HIS A 391 28.27 53.09 -21.03
CA HIS A 391 28.75 53.19 -19.65
C HIS A 391 27.69 52.84 -18.59
N PHE A 392 28.21 52.34 -17.46
CA PHE A 392 27.58 52.33 -16.13
C PHE A 392 27.38 53.75 -15.57
N THR A 393 26.29 53.99 -14.82
CA THR A 393 26.29 54.56 -13.45
C THR A 393 24.91 54.43 -12.76
N PRO A 394 24.81 54.53 -11.41
CA PRO A 394 23.71 53.95 -10.60
C PRO A 394 22.82 54.94 -9.79
N ASN A 395 21.71 54.38 -9.25
CA ASN A 395 20.90 54.81 -8.07
C ASN A 395 19.94 56.03 -8.22
N PRO A 396 18.94 56.32 -7.32
CA PRO A 396 18.55 55.67 -6.05
C PRO A 396 17.02 55.53 -5.72
N SER A 397 16.75 54.73 -4.66
CA SER A 397 15.72 54.83 -3.58
C SER A 397 14.22 55.14 -3.84
N SER A 398 13.33 54.33 -3.23
CA SER A 398 12.37 54.79 -2.18
C SER A 398 11.47 53.67 -1.58
N ARG A 399 11.55 53.56 -0.23
CA ARG A 399 10.51 53.37 0.83
C ARG A 399 9.52 52.17 0.70
N LEU A 400 9.51 51.16 1.59
CA LEU A 400 8.91 51.08 2.96
C LEU A 400 7.44 51.56 2.97
N ALA A 401 6.38 50.89 3.46
CA ALA A 401 6.08 49.65 4.22
C ALA A 401 4.51 49.45 4.12
N PRO A 402 3.75 48.75 4.99
CA PRO A 402 4.03 47.66 5.95
C PRO A 402 3.03 46.47 5.89
N ARG A 403 3.39 45.43 6.65
CA ARG A 403 2.58 44.26 7.05
C ARG A 403 1.50 44.65 8.08
N LEU A 404 0.28 44.14 7.91
CA LEU A 404 -0.77 44.16 8.93
C LEU A 404 -0.65 42.92 9.83
N ARG A 405 -0.31 43.15 11.10
CA ARG A 405 -0.60 42.27 12.23
C ARG A 405 -1.94 42.70 12.81
N HIS A 406 -2.82 41.75 13.10
CA HIS A 406 -3.97 42.00 13.98
C HIS A 406 -3.63 41.54 15.39
N ALA A 407 -3.61 42.50 16.31
CA ALA A 407 -3.66 42.31 17.74
C ALA A 407 -5.03 42.74 18.25
N LEU A 408 -5.48 42.04 19.29
CA LEU A 408 -6.72 42.20 20.06
C LEU A 408 -7.01 43.64 20.53
N PRO A 409 -8.28 43.98 20.80
CA PRO A 409 -8.62 45.00 21.78
C PRO A 409 -9.09 44.37 23.11
N VAL A 410 -8.51 44.89 24.19
CA VAL A 410 -9.01 44.80 25.57
C VAL A 410 -10.14 45.83 25.73
N LEU A 411 -11.28 45.43 26.28
CA LEU A 411 -12.32 46.33 26.79
C LEU A 411 -12.85 45.81 28.14
N ALA A 412 -13.19 46.77 28.99
CA ALA A 412 -13.32 46.70 30.44
C ALA A 412 -14.62 46.05 30.98
N ALA A 413 -14.58 45.66 32.27
CA ALA A 413 -15.70 45.19 33.10
C ALA A 413 -16.69 46.32 33.48
N PRO A 414 -17.99 46.03 33.69
CA PRO A 414 -18.60 45.96 35.05
C PRO A 414 -19.89 45.05 35.11
N PRO A 415 -20.75 45.09 36.16
CA PRO A 415 -20.55 44.93 37.60
C PRO A 415 -21.24 43.66 38.19
N GLN A 416 -20.97 43.37 39.45
CA GLN A 416 -21.60 42.32 40.26
C GLN A 416 -23.11 42.55 40.47
N SER A 417 -23.93 41.48 40.44
CA SER A 417 -25.08 41.33 41.35
C SER A 417 -25.70 39.92 41.37
N HIS A 418 -26.00 39.48 42.60
CA HIS A 418 -26.98 38.51 43.09
C HIS A 418 -26.98 37.03 42.65
N ALA A 419 -26.53 36.19 43.59
CA ALA A 419 -26.78 34.75 43.69
C ALA A 419 -28.22 34.45 44.13
N PRO A 420 -28.79 33.29 43.72
CA PRO A 420 -29.83 32.61 44.48
C PRO A 420 -29.31 31.33 45.17
N ALA A 421 -29.72 31.23 46.43
CA ALA A 421 -29.75 30.11 47.38
C ALA A 421 -29.16 28.73 46.99
N LEU A 422 -28.19 28.32 47.81
CA LEU A 422 -27.70 26.95 47.97
C LEU A 422 -28.81 26.00 48.44
N ALA A 423 -29.02 24.91 47.71
CA ALA A 423 -29.63 23.69 48.24
C ALA A 423 -28.63 22.99 49.19
N PRO A 424 -29.09 22.29 50.24
CA PRO A 424 -28.22 21.75 51.27
C PRO A 424 -27.33 20.62 50.73
N PRO A 425 -26.11 20.45 51.27
CA PRO A 425 -25.21 19.41 50.81
C PRO A 425 -25.79 18.04 51.15
N ILE A 426 -25.99 17.21 50.11
CA ILE A 426 -26.18 15.78 50.29
C ILE A 426 -24.89 15.27 50.92
N SER A 427 -25.00 14.82 52.17
CA SER A 427 -23.93 14.22 52.95
C SER A 427 -23.18 13.20 52.10
N GLY A 428 -21.89 13.47 51.86
CA GLY A 428 -20.97 12.48 51.35
C GLY A 428 -20.88 11.34 52.35
N ALA A 429 -21.59 10.26 52.08
CA ALA A 429 -21.26 8.98 52.66
C ALA A 429 -19.85 8.63 52.18
N HIS A 430 -18.88 8.67 53.09
CA HIS A 430 -17.63 7.94 52.95
C HIS A 430 -17.98 6.51 52.52
N ARG A 431 -17.79 6.18 51.23
CA ARG A 431 -17.64 4.78 50.85
C ARG A 431 -16.35 4.29 51.51
N PRO A 432 -16.37 3.17 52.25
CA PRO A 432 -15.17 2.69 52.91
C PRO A 432 -14.09 2.42 51.87
N VAL A 433 -12.86 2.85 52.18
CA VAL A 433 -11.63 2.56 51.43
C VAL A 433 -11.35 1.04 51.34
N ASP A 434 -12.12 0.22 52.06
CA ASP A 434 -11.90 -1.20 52.27
C ASP A 434 -12.22 -2.11 51.06
N MET A 435 -13.14 -1.74 50.16
CA MET A 435 -13.54 -2.62 49.04
C MET A 435 -12.55 -2.62 47.85
N ALA A 436 -11.74 -1.56 47.71
CA ALA A 436 -10.83 -1.39 46.56
C ALA A 436 -9.71 -2.45 46.53
N ASN A 437 -9.32 -2.97 47.69
CA ASN A 437 -8.26 -3.97 47.84
C ASN A 437 -8.78 -5.39 48.09
N GLN A 438 -10.10 -5.60 48.03
CA GLN A 438 -10.70 -6.92 48.27
C GLN A 438 -10.90 -7.70 46.99
N VAL A 439 -10.90 -9.03 47.11
CA VAL A 439 -11.33 -9.94 46.05
C VAL A 439 -12.85 -9.77 45.86
N ILE A 440 -13.29 -9.55 44.62
CA ILE A 440 -14.71 -9.49 44.28
C ILE A 440 -15.17 -10.87 43.82
N LYS A 441 -16.29 -11.36 44.37
CA LYS A 441 -17.01 -12.51 43.81
C LYS A 441 -18.11 -11.99 42.90
N CYS A 442 -18.12 -12.43 41.64
CA CYS A 442 -19.11 -11.98 40.66
C CYS A 442 -19.38 -13.03 39.60
N LYS A 443 -20.41 -12.80 38.78
CA LYS A 443 -20.76 -13.70 37.68
C LYS A 443 -19.82 -13.49 36.48
N ALA A 444 -19.41 -14.58 35.84
CA ALA A 444 -18.71 -14.56 34.56
C ALA A 444 -19.09 -15.78 33.70
N ALA A 445 -18.95 -15.65 32.39
CA ALA A 445 -19.08 -16.75 31.44
C ALA A 445 -17.69 -17.33 31.14
N VAL A 446 -17.39 -18.49 31.71
CA VAL A 446 -16.09 -19.16 31.58
C VAL A 446 -16.14 -20.18 30.44
N ALA A 447 -15.18 -20.07 29.52
CA ALA A 447 -14.89 -21.11 28.55
C ALA A 447 -13.91 -22.11 29.19
N TRP A 448 -14.41 -23.27 29.62
CA TRP A 448 -13.57 -24.30 30.25
C TRP A 448 -12.72 -25.07 29.25
N GLU A 449 -13.26 -25.30 28.06
CA GLU A 449 -12.62 -26.04 26.97
C GLU A 449 -13.15 -25.58 25.61
N ALA A 450 -12.38 -25.80 24.55
CA ALA A 450 -12.77 -25.46 23.19
C ALA A 450 -13.99 -26.27 22.72
N GLY A 451 -14.81 -25.66 21.86
CA GLY A 451 -15.96 -26.28 21.21
C GLY A 451 -17.15 -26.57 22.13
N LYS A 452 -17.12 -26.10 23.38
CA LYS A 452 -18.23 -26.25 24.33
C LYS A 452 -18.93 -24.93 24.63
N PRO A 453 -20.21 -24.97 25.06
CA PRO A 453 -20.89 -23.80 25.60
C PRO A 453 -20.13 -23.19 26.78
N LEU A 454 -20.23 -21.87 26.92
CA LEU A 454 -19.72 -21.15 28.08
C LEU A 454 -20.51 -21.54 29.33
N SER A 455 -19.82 -21.67 30.46
CA SER A 455 -20.44 -21.94 31.75
C SER A 455 -20.57 -20.64 32.54
N ILE A 456 -21.78 -20.34 33.01
CA ILE A 456 -22.00 -19.21 33.94
C ILE A 456 -21.54 -19.65 35.32
N GLU A 457 -20.53 -18.99 35.84
CA GLU A 457 -19.88 -19.33 37.10
C GLU A 457 -19.80 -18.12 38.02
N GLU A 458 -19.74 -18.36 39.33
CA GLU A 458 -19.21 -17.38 40.27
C GLU A 458 -17.68 -17.45 40.23
N VAL A 459 -17.04 -16.32 39.90
CA VAL A 459 -15.58 -16.19 39.83
C VAL A 459 -15.08 -15.20 40.86
N GLU A 460 -13.84 -15.37 41.27
CA GLU A 460 -13.11 -14.47 42.15
C GLU A 460 -12.19 -13.58 41.31
N VAL A 461 -12.40 -12.27 41.41
CA VAL A 461 -11.63 -11.23 40.72
C VAL A 461 -10.73 -10.53 41.72
N ALA A 462 -9.42 -10.78 41.61
CA ALA A 462 -8.41 -10.15 42.46
C ALA A 462 -8.43 -8.61 42.32
N PRO A 463 -7.99 -7.86 43.34
CA PRO A 463 -7.81 -6.42 43.23
C PRO A 463 -6.75 -6.06 42.16
N PRO A 464 -6.86 -4.87 41.54
CA PRO A 464 -5.87 -4.41 40.57
C PRO A 464 -4.51 -4.19 41.26
N ARG A 465 -3.43 -4.71 40.67
CA ARG A 465 -2.05 -4.42 41.08
C ARG A 465 -1.54 -3.15 40.42
N ALA A 466 -0.27 -2.82 40.64
CA ALA A 466 0.36 -1.64 40.04
C ALA A 466 0.12 -1.57 38.52
N HIS A 467 -0.28 -0.39 38.04
CA HIS A 467 -0.63 -0.13 36.63
C HIS A 467 -1.80 -0.96 36.06
N GLU A 468 -2.72 -1.39 36.93
CA GLU A 468 -3.94 -2.09 36.54
C GLU A 468 -5.20 -1.33 36.95
N VAL A 469 -6.28 -1.55 36.21
CA VAL A 469 -7.59 -0.94 36.43
C VAL A 469 -8.62 -2.05 36.52
N ARG A 470 -9.42 -2.05 37.59
CA ARG A 470 -10.57 -2.94 37.72
C ARG A 470 -11.83 -2.22 37.29
N ILE A 471 -12.55 -2.80 36.35
CA ILE A 471 -13.71 -2.19 35.67
C ILE A 471 -14.94 -3.03 35.98
N LYS A 472 -16.01 -2.37 36.43
CA LYS A 472 -17.35 -2.95 36.41
C LYS A 472 -17.90 -2.86 35.00
N ILE A 473 -18.08 -4.00 34.34
CA ILE A 473 -18.65 -4.07 33.00
C ILE A 473 -20.17 -3.89 33.10
N ILE A 474 -20.69 -2.94 32.33
CA ILE A 474 -22.12 -2.62 32.29
C ILE A 474 -22.80 -3.26 31.08
N ALA A 475 -22.09 -3.31 29.96
CA ALA A 475 -22.54 -3.99 28.76
C ALA A 475 -21.34 -4.59 28.02
N THR A 476 -21.56 -5.74 27.39
CA THR A 476 -20.58 -6.37 26.52
C THR A 476 -21.24 -6.84 25.23
N ALA A 477 -20.54 -6.75 24.11
CA ALA A 477 -20.94 -7.42 22.89
C ALA A 477 -20.06 -8.65 22.64
N LEU A 478 -20.52 -9.51 21.74
CA LEU A 478 -19.75 -10.65 21.24
C LEU A 478 -19.48 -10.47 19.75
N CYS A 479 -18.33 -10.97 19.32
CA CYS A 479 -17.87 -10.91 17.94
C CYS A 479 -17.42 -12.30 17.47
N HIS A 480 -17.23 -12.44 16.16
CA HIS A 480 -16.69 -13.66 15.56
C HIS A 480 -15.33 -14.04 16.12
N THR A 481 -14.52 -13.06 16.56
CA THR A 481 -13.22 -13.33 17.20
C THR A 481 -13.38 -14.17 18.49
N ASP A 482 -14.38 -13.87 19.32
CA ASP A 482 -14.65 -14.68 20.52
C ASP A 482 -15.08 -16.11 20.16
N ALA A 483 -15.92 -16.27 19.12
CA ALA A 483 -16.34 -17.58 18.63
C ALA A 483 -15.20 -18.37 17.99
N TYR A 484 -14.29 -17.70 17.29
CA TYR A 484 -13.12 -18.32 16.68
C TYR A 484 -12.22 -18.93 17.75
N THR A 485 -11.90 -18.20 18.81
CA THR A 485 -11.17 -18.76 19.96
C THR A 485 -11.98 -19.86 20.63
N LEU A 486 -13.26 -19.63 20.94
CA LEU A 486 -14.12 -20.63 21.59
C LEU A 486 -14.20 -21.94 20.80
N SER A 487 -14.17 -21.89 19.46
CA SER A 487 -14.19 -23.08 18.61
C SER A 487 -12.92 -23.93 18.69
N GLY A 488 -11.81 -23.39 19.19
CA GLY A 488 -10.49 -24.02 19.19
C GLY A 488 -9.72 -23.86 17.88
N ALA A 489 -10.24 -23.10 16.91
CA ALA A 489 -9.56 -22.85 15.65
C ALA A 489 -8.43 -21.80 15.77
N ASP A 490 -8.43 -21.01 16.85
CA ASP A 490 -7.36 -20.06 17.19
C ASP A 490 -6.13 -20.76 17.78
N PRO A 491 -4.94 -20.72 17.13
CA PRO A 491 -3.73 -21.32 17.67
C PRO A 491 -3.20 -20.62 18.92
N GLU A 492 -3.57 -19.36 19.16
CA GLU A 492 -3.24 -18.67 20.41
C GLU A 492 -4.29 -18.96 21.51
N GLY A 493 -5.38 -19.69 21.18
CA GLY A 493 -6.45 -20.02 22.09
C GLY A 493 -6.01 -20.90 23.26
N CYS A 494 -6.18 -20.39 24.49
CA CYS A 494 -5.83 -21.08 25.72
C CYS A 494 -7.04 -21.16 26.65
N PHE A 495 -7.21 -22.28 27.37
CA PHE A 495 -8.34 -22.56 28.25
C PHE A 495 -7.85 -23.09 29.62
N PRO A 496 -8.59 -22.86 30.72
CA PRO A 496 -9.86 -22.13 30.81
C PRO A 496 -9.66 -20.61 30.74
N VAL A 497 -10.64 -19.89 30.17
CA VAL A 497 -10.54 -18.45 29.88
C VAL A 497 -11.89 -17.75 30.00
N ILE A 498 -11.88 -16.46 30.39
CA ILE A 498 -13.04 -15.56 30.23
C ILE A 498 -12.83 -14.75 28.95
N LEU A 499 -13.68 -14.99 27.95
CA LEU A 499 -13.64 -14.31 26.64
C LEU A 499 -14.25 -12.88 26.72
N GLY A 500 -14.49 -12.27 25.56
CA GLY A 500 -15.11 -10.96 25.43
C GLY A 500 -14.08 -9.84 25.37
N HIS A 501 -14.23 -8.98 24.36
CA HIS A 501 -13.34 -7.83 24.12
C HIS A 501 -14.07 -6.55 23.67
N GLU A 502 -15.40 -6.57 23.65
CA GLU A 502 -16.25 -5.43 23.31
C GLU A 502 -17.05 -4.99 24.52
N GLY A 503 -16.41 -4.31 25.48
CA GLY A 503 -17.04 -3.90 26.74
C GLY A 503 -17.15 -2.39 26.90
N ALA A 504 -18.11 -1.96 27.71
CA ALA A 504 -18.13 -0.62 28.28
C ALA A 504 -18.56 -0.67 29.74
N GLY A 505 -17.94 0.16 30.57
CA GLY A 505 -18.07 0.04 32.00
C GLY A 505 -17.66 1.27 32.79
N ILE A 506 -17.59 1.08 34.10
CA ILE A 506 -17.23 2.11 35.07
C ILE A 506 -16.04 1.59 35.85
N VAL A 507 -15.00 2.40 36.01
CA VAL A 507 -13.85 2.06 36.86
C VAL A 507 -14.34 1.85 38.29
N GLU A 508 -14.06 0.68 38.85
CA GLU A 508 -14.38 0.36 40.25
C GLU A 508 -13.22 0.77 41.15
N SER A 509 -12.00 0.33 40.83
CA SER A 509 -10.77 0.68 41.54
C SER A 509 -9.56 0.69 40.59
N VAL A 510 -8.47 1.29 41.05
CA VAL A 510 -7.21 1.38 40.32
C VAL A 510 -6.08 0.95 41.24
N GLY A 511 -5.07 0.28 40.68
CA GLY A 511 -3.90 -0.10 41.45
C GLY A 511 -2.85 1.01 41.54
N GLU A 512 -1.75 0.71 42.23
CA GLU A 512 -0.65 1.64 42.44
C GLU A 512 -0.09 2.22 41.12
N GLY A 513 0.28 3.50 41.12
CA GLY A 513 0.88 4.17 39.95
C GLY A 513 -0.12 4.61 38.87
N VAL A 514 -1.39 4.20 38.94
CA VAL A 514 -2.43 4.67 38.01
C VAL A 514 -2.88 6.07 38.40
N THR A 515 -2.66 7.04 37.51
CA THR A 515 -2.99 8.45 37.74
C THR A 515 -4.02 9.01 36.75
N LYS A 516 -4.20 8.36 35.60
CA LYS A 516 -5.12 8.82 34.53
C LYS A 516 -6.58 8.43 34.75
N PHE A 517 -6.83 7.49 35.66
CA PHE A 517 -8.14 6.94 35.95
C PHE A 517 -8.41 6.97 37.45
N LYS A 518 -9.68 7.07 37.82
CA LYS A 518 -10.17 6.93 39.19
C LYS A 518 -11.51 6.20 39.21
N ALA A 519 -11.89 5.68 40.37
CA ALA A 519 -13.21 5.11 40.59
C ALA A 519 -14.33 6.05 40.10
N GLY A 520 -15.31 5.50 39.39
CA GLY A 520 -16.44 6.23 38.81
C GLY A 520 -16.19 6.78 37.39
N ASP A 521 -14.97 6.72 36.85
CA ASP A 521 -14.74 7.10 35.46
C ASP A 521 -15.41 6.11 34.49
N THR A 522 -16.10 6.62 33.47
CA THR A 522 -16.72 5.83 32.40
C THR A 522 -15.69 5.46 31.34
N VAL A 523 -15.58 4.18 31.00
CA VAL A 523 -14.47 3.64 30.21
C VAL A 523 -14.86 2.54 29.23
N ILE A 524 -14.02 2.35 28.21
CA ILE A 524 -14.01 1.20 27.30
C ILE A 524 -12.63 0.50 27.45
N PRO A 525 -12.57 -0.80 27.82
CA PRO A 525 -11.36 -1.61 27.73
C PRO A 525 -11.00 -1.90 26.26
N LEU A 526 -9.70 -1.99 25.96
CA LEU A 526 -9.15 -2.00 24.60
C LEU A 526 -8.15 -3.14 24.43
N TYR A 527 -8.37 -3.99 23.43
CA TYR A 527 -7.45 -5.08 23.11
C TYR A 527 -6.17 -4.60 22.40
N ILE A 528 -6.21 -3.45 21.74
CA ILE A 528 -5.02 -2.73 21.28
C ILE A 528 -4.69 -1.66 22.32
N PRO A 529 -3.60 -1.79 23.10
CA PRO A 529 -3.21 -0.78 24.07
C PRO A 529 -2.57 0.45 23.41
N GLN A 530 -2.38 1.53 24.18
CA GLN A 530 -1.58 2.68 23.77
C GLN A 530 -0.76 3.22 24.95
N CYS A 531 0.50 2.81 25.06
CA CYS A 531 1.38 3.28 26.14
C CYS A 531 1.91 4.71 25.94
N GLY A 532 1.96 5.21 24.69
CA GLY A 532 2.44 6.56 24.39
C GLY A 532 3.97 6.73 24.36
N GLU A 533 4.73 5.69 24.71
CA GLU A 533 6.20 5.78 24.89
C GLU A 533 7.01 4.82 24.01
N CYS A 534 6.42 3.69 23.58
CA CYS A 534 7.15 2.73 22.74
C CYS A 534 7.31 3.26 21.31
N LYS A 535 8.31 2.75 20.57
CA LYS A 535 8.58 3.16 19.18
C LYS A 535 7.36 3.09 18.26
N PHE A 536 6.43 2.17 18.50
CA PHE A 536 5.18 2.03 17.74
C PHE A 536 4.19 3.15 18.09
N CYS A 537 3.97 3.42 19.39
CA CYS A 537 3.10 4.51 19.83
C CYS A 537 3.62 5.89 19.41
N LEU A 538 4.94 6.08 19.36
CA LEU A 538 5.55 7.34 18.90
C LEU A 538 5.52 7.50 17.37
N ASN A 539 5.39 6.40 16.62
CA ASN A 539 5.33 6.45 15.17
C ASN A 539 3.89 6.74 14.70
N PRO A 540 3.66 7.73 13.81
CA PRO A 540 2.32 8.00 13.27
C PRO A 540 1.84 6.96 12.25
N LYS A 541 2.71 6.06 11.79
CA LYS A 541 2.37 5.06 10.75
C LYS A 541 1.63 3.83 11.28
N THR A 542 1.48 3.68 12.60
CA THR A 542 0.89 2.47 13.19
C THR A 542 0.19 2.73 14.53
N ASN A 543 -0.68 1.80 14.91
CA ASN A 543 -1.34 1.72 16.22
C ASN A 543 -0.92 0.47 17.04
N LEU A 544 0.01 -0.36 16.55
CA LEU A 544 0.34 -1.65 17.17
C LEU A 544 1.31 -1.52 18.35
N CYS A 545 0.83 -1.01 19.48
CA CYS A 545 1.59 -0.99 20.72
C CYS A 545 2.02 -2.41 21.14
N GLN A 546 3.32 -2.60 21.40
CA GLN A 546 3.90 -3.89 21.77
C GLN A 546 4.10 -4.08 23.28
N LYS A 547 3.80 -3.05 24.09
CA LYS A 547 4.22 -2.97 25.50
C LYS A 547 3.80 -4.20 26.34
N ILE A 548 2.60 -4.73 26.10
CA ILE A 548 2.03 -5.85 26.86
C ILE A 548 1.62 -7.04 25.96
N ARG A 549 1.92 -7.01 24.66
CA ARG A 549 1.50 -8.06 23.70
C ARG A 549 1.87 -9.44 24.21
N VAL A 550 3.10 -9.64 24.68
CA VAL A 550 3.62 -10.96 25.05
C VAL A 550 2.80 -11.61 26.17
N THR A 551 2.49 -10.88 27.24
CA THR A 551 1.66 -11.39 28.35
C THR A 551 0.19 -11.46 27.96
N GLN A 552 -0.32 -10.46 27.24
CA GLN A 552 -1.70 -10.39 26.77
C GLN A 552 -2.08 -11.62 25.92
N GLY A 553 -1.24 -12.01 24.96
CA GLY A 553 -1.48 -13.20 24.13
C GLY A 553 -1.25 -14.53 24.85
N LYS A 554 -0.79 -14.52 26.11
CA LYS A 554 -0.79 -15.69 27.01
C LYS A 554 -1.98 -15.69 27.97
N GLY A 555 -2.86 -14.70 27.87
CA GLY A 555 -3.99 -14.51 28.79
C GLY A 555 -3.58 -14.05 30.19
N LEU A 556 -2.53 -13.24 30.30
CA LEU A 556 -1.96 -12.80 31.57
C LEU A 556 -1.79 -11.27 31.62
N MET A 557 -1.83 -10.72 32.83
CA MET A 557 -1.49 -9.32 33.12
C MET A 557 0.02 -9.07 32.91
N PRO A 558 0.49 -7.81 32.90
CA PRO A 558 1.90 -7.47 32.65
C PRO A 558 2.89 -8.13 33.62
N ASP A 559 2.45 -8.53 34.82
CA ASP A 559 3.24 -9.26 35.80
C ASP A 559 3.31 -10.77 35.57
N GLY A 560 2.70 -11.28 34.49
CA GLY A 560 2.68 -12.70 34.15
C GLY A 560 1.69 -13.54 34.94
N THR A 561 0.72 -12.93 35.62
CA THR A 561 -0.33 -13.65 36.39
C THR A 561 -1.74 -13.29 35.92
N SER A 562 -2.71 -14.16 36.22
CA SER A 562 -4.13 -13.83 36.02
C SER A 562 -4.71 -13.10 37.24
N ARG A 563 -5.90 -12.51 37.07
CA ARG A 563 -6.71 -11.91 38.13
C ARG A 563 -7.98 -12.70 38.41
N PHE A 564 -8.21 -13.79 37.68
CA PHE A 564 -9.40 -14.63 37.82
C PHE A 564 -9.05 -15.99 38.42
N THR A 565 -9.81 -16.36 39.45
CA THR A 565 -9.88 -17.73 39.96
C THR A 565 -11.32 -18.22 39.94
N CYS A 566 -11.52 -19.49 39.61
CA CYS A 566 -12.82 -20.15 39.67
C CYS A 566 -12.63 -21.59 40.12
N LYS A 567 -13.40 -22.04 41.12
CA LYS A 567 -13.31 -23.41 41.66
C LYS A 567 -11.87 -23.81 42.04
N GLY A 568 -11.11 -22.87 42.63
CA GLY A 568 -9.72 -23.05 43.03
C GLY A 568 -8.71 -23.14 41.88
N LYS A 569 -9.12 -22.91 40.62
CA LYS A 569 -8.25 -22.91 39.44
C LYS A 569 -8.06 -21.50 38.91
N THR A 570 -6.87 -21.23 38.37
CA THR A 570 -6.61 -20.02 37.57
C THR A 570 -7.44 -20.06 36.28
N VAL A 571 -8.11 -18.96 35.98
CA VAL A 571 -8.80 -18.73 34.70
C VAL A 571 -8.05 -17.63 33.96
N LEU A 572 -7.77 -17.81 32.67
CA LEU A 572 -6.99 -16.87 31.88
C LEU A 572 -7.80 -15.63 31.48
N HIS A 573 -7.07 -14.55 31.21
CA HIS A 573 -7.60 -13.38 30.52
C HIS A 573 -7.67 -13.63 29.00
N TYR A 574 -8.46 -12.83 28.30
CA TYR A 574 -8.60 -12.86 26.86
C TYR A 574 -8.43 -11.47 26.27
N MET A 575 -7.52 -11.35 25.29
CA MET A 575 -7.23 -10.10 24.59
C MET A 575 -6.91 -8.90 25.51
N GLY A 576 -6.56 -9.15 26.77
CA GLY A 576 -6.33 -8.12 27.79
C GLY A 576 -7.59 -7.37 28.23
N THR A 577 -8.77 -7.98 28.07
CA THR A 577 -10.07 -7.32 28.28
C THR A 577 -11.06 -8.19 29.08
N SER A 578 -11.32 -9.43 28.67
CA SER A 578 -12.18 -10.40 29.39
C SER A 578 -13.53 -9.84 29.83
N THR A 579 -14.29 -9.30 28.88
CA THR A 579 -15.52 -8.54 29.16
C THR A 579 -16.75 -9.42 29.43
N PHE A 580 -16.66 -10.74 29.29
CA PHE A 580 -17.73 -11.67 29.68
C PHE A 580 -17.74 -11.96 31.19
N SER A 581 -17.58 -10.90 32.00
CA SER A 581 -17.59 -10.92 33.47
C SER A 581 -18.14 -9.59 33.97
N GLU A 582 -18.88 -9.60 35.09
CA GLU A 582 -19.37 -8.36 35.71
C GLU A 582 -18.22 -7.44 36.15
N TYR A 583 -17.07 -8.02 36.49
CA TYR A 583 -15.84 -7.27 36.78
C TYR A 583 -14.65 -7.88 36.03
N THR A 584 -13.80 -7.01 35.50
CA THR A 584 -12.53 -7.42 34.86
C THR A 584 -11.39 -6.52 35.31
N VAL A 585 -10.17 -7.01 35.19
CA VAL A 585 -8.94 -6.25 35.48
C VAL A 585 -8.13 -6.15 34.20
N VAL A 586 -7.72 -4.95 33.83
CA VAL A 586 -6.98 -4.68 32.60
C VAL A 586 -5.77 -3.80 32.90
N ALA A 587 -4.81 -3.76 31.98
CA ALA A 587 -3.68 -2.84 32.10
C ALA A 587 -4.16 -1.40 31.88
N ASP A 588 -3.61 -0.43 32.61
CA ASP A 588 -4.03 0.99 32.51
C ASP A 588 -3.86 1.59 31.10
N ILE A 589 -2.89 1.09 30.33
CA ILE A 589 -2.67 1.46 28.91
C ILE A 589 -3.70 0.85 27.93
N SER A 590 -4.59 -0.02 28.41
CA SER A 590 -5.66 -0.67 27.65
C SER A 590 -7.04 -0.08 27.98
N VAL A 591 -7.11 1.16 28.47
CA VAL A 591 -8.36 1.79 28.89
C VAL A 591 -8.55 3.13 28.18
N ALA A 592 -9.71 3.33 27.56
CA ALA A 592 -10.13 4.63 27.04
C ALA A 592 -11.15 5.26 27.98
N LYS A 593 -10.86 6.46 28.49
CA LYS A 593 -11.82 7.28 29.23
C LYS A 593 -12.74 8.02 28.26
N ILE A 594 -14.05 7.87 28.44
CA ILE A 594 -15.05 8.39 27.50
C ILE A 594 -16.01 9.38 28.18
N ASP A 595 -16.91 9.95 27.39
CA ASP A 595 -17.98 10.81 27.89
C ASP A 595 -18.85 10.05 28.92
N PRO A 596 -19.00 10.55 30.16
CA PRO A 596 -19.80 9.90 31.19
C PRO A 596 -21.29 9.75 30.84
N SER A 597 -21.81 10.56 29.91
CA SER A 597 -23.19 10.50 29.44
C SER A 597 -23.42 9.51 28.29
N ALA A 598 -22.35 8.90 27.76
CA ALA A 598 -22.48 7.95 26.66
C ALA A 598 -23.23 6.69 27.09
N PRO A 599 -24.21 6.21 26.30
CA PRO A 599 -24.96 4.99 26.61
C PRO A 599 -24.04 3.76 26.47
N LEU A 600 -23.64 3.17 27.60
CA LEU A 600 -22.67 2.08 27.67
C LEU A 600 -23.13 0.82 26.93
N ASP A 601 -24.44 0.60 26.85
CA ASP A 601 -25.03 -0.48 26.08
C ASP A 601 -24.85 -0.29 24.56
N LYS A 602 -24.47 0.90 24.08
CA LYS A 602 -24.21 1.17 22.67
C LYS A 602 -22.72 1.25 22.39
N VAL A 603 -22.00 2.06 23.17
CA VAL A 603 -20.59 2.37 22.89
C VAL A 603 -19.63 1.21 23.16
N CYS A 604 -20.07 0.12 23.81
CA CYS A 604 -19.28 -1.12 23.92
C CYS A 604 -18.82 -1.65 22.55
N LEU A 605 -19.60 -1.43 21.48
CA LEU A 605 -19.27 -1.82 20.10
C LEU A 605 -18.10 -1.02 19.48
N LEU A 606 -17.75 0.13 20.06
CA LEU A 606 -16.59 0.93 19.62
C LEU A 606 -15.25 0.32 20.08
N GLY A 607 -15.28 -0.72 20.91
CA GLY A 607 -14.11 -1.50 21.30
C GLY A 607 -13.53 -2.39 20.18
N CYS A 608 -14.29 -2.70 19.12
CA CYS A 608 -13.80 -3.56 18.03
C CYS A 608 -14.44 -3.26 16.66
N GLY A 609 -15.56 -3.93 16.32
CA GLY A 609 -16.01 -4.08 14.93
C GLY A 609 -16.33 -2.77 14.20
N ILE A 610 -17.05 -1.85 14.85
CA ILE A 610 -17.42 -0.55 14.25
C ILE A 610 -16.18 0.28 13.97
N SER A 611 -15.31 0.44 14.98
CA SER A 611 -14.06 1.19 14.88
C SER A 611 -13.15 0.62 13.80
N THR A 612 -13.10 -0.71 13.69
CA THR A 612 -12.29 -1.43 12.69
C THR A 612 -12.74 -1.14 11.27
N GLY A 613 -14.02 -1.35 10.95
CA GLY A 613 -14.53 -1.11 9.60
C GLY A 613 -14.48 0.36 9.20
N TYR A 614 -14.89 1.27 10.11
CA TYR A 614 -14.82 2.71 9.87
C TYR A 614 -13.38 3.17 9.60
N GLY A 615 -12.44 2.76 10.45
CA GLY A 615 -11.02 3.08 10.32
C GLY A 615 -10.35 2.44 9.09
N ALA A 616 -10.79 1.25 8.67
CA ALA A 616 -10.32 0.62 7.44
C ALA A 616 -10.50 1.57 6.24
N ALA A 617 -11.66 2.21 6.13
CA ALA A 617 -11.96 3.17 5.08
C ALA A 617 -11.22 4.49 5.27
N VAL A 618 -11.32 5.13 6.44
CA VAL A 618 -10.85 6.53 6.61
C VAL A 618 -9.36 6.66 6.96
N ASN A 619 -8.75 5.65 7.60
CA ASN A 619 -7.35 5.70 8.02
C ASN A 619 -6.44 4.84 7.14
N THR A 620 -6.82 3.58 6.89
CA THR A 620 -5.96 2.62 6.18
C THR A 620 -6.01 2.80 4.67
N ALA A 621 -7.21 2.76 4.10
CA ALA A 621 -7.44 3.02 2.68
C ALA A 621 -7.31 4.51 2.37
N LYS A 622 -7.82 5.38 3.26
CA LYS A 622 -7.96 6.83 3.05
C LYS A 622 -8.78 7.13 1.81
N VAL A 623 -9.95 6.50 1.72
CA VAL A 623 -10.88 6.63 0.59
C VAL A 623 -11.09 8.11 0.27
N GLU A 624 -10.86 8.50 -0.99
CA GLU A 624 -11.10 9.86 -1.44
C GLU A 624 -12.56 10.07 -1.89
N PRO A 625 -13.08 11.30 -1.79
CA PRO A 625 -14.37 11.64 -2.37
C PRO A 625 -14.46 11.28 -3.86
N GLY A 626 -15.59 10.72 -4.28
CA GLY A 626 -15.81 10.28 -5.65
C GLY A 626 -15.37 8.83 -5.95
N SER A 627 -14.65 8.17 -5.04
CA SER A 627 -14.16 6.80 -5.25
C SER A 627 -15.28 5.77 -5.41
N THR A 628 -15.00 4.69 -6.14
CA THR A 628 -15.80 3.47 -6.20
C THR A 628 -15.22 2.42 -5.25
N CYS A 629 -16.05 1.90 -4.33
CA CYS A 629 -15.64 0.93 -3.33
C CYS A 629 -16.40 -0.40 -3.48
N ALA A 630 -15.75 -1.53 -3.21
CA ALA A 630 -16.41 -2.83 -2.99
C ALA A 630 -16.14 -3.35 -1.56
N VAL A 631 -17.18 -3.83 -0.89
CA VAL A 631 -17.08 -4.38 0.48
C VAL A 631 -17.58 -5.82 0.47
N PHE A 632 -16.67 -6.76 0.73
CA PHE A 632 -16.93 -8.19 0.76
C PHE A 632 -17.22 -8.62 2.20
N GLY A 633 -18.42 -9.17 2.42
CA GLY A 633 -18.95 -9.49 3.74
C GLY A 633 -19.72 -8.32 4.34
N LEU A 634 -21.02 -8.52 4.59
CA LEU A 634 -21.94 -7.48 5.08
C LEU A 634 -22.36 -7.73 6.53
N GLY A 635 -21.43 -8.23 7.35
CA GLY A 635 -21.56 -8.26 8.82
C GLY A 635 -21.27 -6.90 9.46
N GLY A 636 -21.15 -6.84 10.79
CA GLY A 636 -20.89 -5.58 11.52
C GLY A 636 -19.67 -4.81 11.01
N VAL A 637 -18.55 -5.49 10.77
CA VAL A 637 -17.34 -4.86 10.21
C VAL A 637 -17.60 -4.31 8.80
N GLY A 638 -18.24 -5.09 7.92
CA GLY A 638 -18.55 -4.67 6.55
C GLY A 638 -19.50 -3.47 6.49
N LEU A 639 -20.54 -3.45 7.33
CA LEU A 639 -21.46 -2.33 7.45
C LEU A 639 -20.76 -1.07 7.96
N ALA A 640 -19.84 -1.20 8.92
CA ALA A 640 -19.01 -0.09 9.38
C ALA A 640 -18.03 0.41 8.32
N THR A 641 -17.49 -0.47 7.49
CA THR A 641 -16.69 -0.11 6.31
C THR A 641 -17.50 0.66 5.28
N ILE A 642 -18.74 0.23 5.00
CA ILE A 642 -19.67 0.97 4.13
C ILE A 642 -19.94 2.36 4.69
N MET A 643 -20.21 2.47 5.99
CA MET A 643 -20.38 3.76 6.67
C MET A 643 -19.13 4.65 6.52
N GLY A 644 -17.94 4.10 6.72
CA GLY A 644 -16.67 4.83 6.53
C GLY A 644 -16.48 5.30 5.09
N CYS A 645 -16.77 4.47 4.09
CA CYS A 645 -16.74 4.86 2.68
C CYS A 645 -17.74 5.99 2.37
N LYS A 646 -18.94 5.92 2.97
CA LYS A 646 -19.98 6.94 2.79
C LYS A 646 -19.57 8.28 3.40
N VAL A 647 -19.02 8.27 4.62
CA VAL A 647 -18.49 9.46 5.30
C VAL A 647 -17.32 10.07 4.52
N ALA A 648 -16.47 9.23 3.91
CA ALA A 648 -15.38 9.67 3.05
C ALA A 648 -15.83 10.25 1.69
N GLY A 649 -17.11 10.12 1.34
CA GLY A 649 -17.68 10.67 0.11
C GLY A 649 -17.51 9.77 -1.11
N ALA A 650 -17.39 8.46 -0.94
CA ALA A 650 -17.39 7.51 -2.07
C ALA A 650 -18.69 7.68 -2.91
N SER A 651 -18.54 7.67 -4.24
CA SER A 651 -19.65 7.87 -5.17
C SER A 651 -20.48 6.61 -5.37
N ARG A 652 -19.84 5.44 -5.31
CA ARG A 652 -20.44 4.13 -5.55
C ARG A 652 -19.85 3.13 -4.54
N ILE A 653 -20.72 2.41 -3.83
CA ILE A 653 -20.34 1.47 -2.78
C ILE A 653 -21.08 0.15 -3.04
N ILE A 654 -20.34 -0.86 -3.49
CA ILE A 654 -20.88 -2.16 -3.89
C ILE A 654 -20.73 -3.15 -2.72
N GLY A 655 -21.84 -3.54 -2.12
CA GLY A 655 -21.86 -4.60 -1.11
C GLY A 655 -21.86 -5.99 -1.74
N VAL A 656 -21.02 -6.90 -1.25
CA VAL A 656 -20.92 -8.27 -1.76
C VAL A 656 -21.11 -9.25 -0.60
N ASP A 657 -22.18 -10.05 -0.63
CA ASP A 657 -22.43 -11.11 0.36
C ASP A 657 -23.24 -12.25 -0.27
N ILE A 658 -23.02 -13.47 0.20
CA ILE A 658 -23.78 -14.65 -0.23
C ILE A 658 -25.20 -14.68 0.36
N ASN A 659 -25.43 -13.93 1.43
CA ASN A 659 -26.75 -13.79 2.05
C ASN A 659 -27.42 -12.48 1.62
N LYS A 660 -28.46 -12.60 0.78
CA LYS A 660 -29.22 -11.44 0.26
C LYS A 660 -30.02 -10.71 1.34
N ASP A 661 -30.35 -11.34 2.45
CA ASP A 661 -31.11 -10.73 3.55
C ASP A 661 -30.35 -9.56 4.19
N LYS A 662 -29.01 -9.52 4.04
CA LYS A 662 -28.17 -8.43 4.52
C LYS A 662 -28.22 -7.17 3.65
N PHE A 663 -28.75 -7.27 2.43
CA PHE A 663 -28.64 -6.19 1.45
C PHE A 663 -29.44 -4.95 1.86
N ALA A 664 -30.64 -5.13 2.42
CA ALA A 664 -31.48 -4.02 2.87
C ALA A 664 -30.74 -3.16 3.91
N ARG A 665 -30.17 -3.78 4.94
CA ARG A 665 -29.37 -3.10 5.94
C ARG A 665 -28.12 -2.46 5.34
N ALA A 666 -27.41 -3.14 4.43
CA ALA A 666 -26.26 -2.54 3.76
C ALA A 666 -26.61 -1.23 3.01
N LYS A 667 -27.80 -1.14 2.40
CA LYS A 667 -28.31 0.10 1.78
C LYS A 667 -28.54 1.21 2.82
N GLU A 668 -29.11 0.90 3.97
CA GLU A 668 -29.30 1.86 5.07
C GLU A 668 -27.97 2.44 5.61
N PHE A 669 -26.90 1.64 5.55
CA PHE A 669 -25.55 2.06 5.92
C PHE A 669 -24.83 2.86 4.83
N GLY A 670 -25.27 2.77 3.57
CA GLY A 670 -24.77 3.60 2.48
C GLY A 670 -24.36 2.85 1.21
N ALA A 671 -24.53 1.53 1.13
CA ALA A 671 -24.26 0.80 -0.12
C ALA A 671 -25.15 1.35 -1.25
N SER A 672 -24.58 1.61 -2.42
CA SER A 672 -25.34 2.04 -3.60
C SER A 672 -25.99 0.85 -4.30
N GLU A 673 -25.37 -0.31 -4.24
CA GLU A 673 -25.82 -1.58 -4.82
C GLU A 673 -25.27 -2.76 -4.02
N CYS A 674 -25.94 -3.91 -4.12
CA CYS A 674 -25.49 -5.14 -3.51
C CYS A 674 -25.57 -6.27 -4.53
N ILE A 675 -24.60 -7.19 -4.51
CA ILE A 675 -24.56 -8.34 -5.41
C ILE A 675 -24.27 -9.62 -4.62
N ASN A 676 -24.91 -10.72 -5.02
CA ASN A 676 -24.62 -12.05 -4.49
C ASN A 676 -23.74 -12.80 -5.50
N PRO A 677 -22.53 -13.27 -5.10
CA PRO A 677 -21.69 -14.07 -5.99
C PRO A 677 -22.37 -15.30 -6.59
N GLN A 678 -23.37 -15.88 -5.91
CA GLN A 678 -24.11 -17.06 -6.37
C GLN A 678 -25.06 -16.77 -7.55
N ASP A 679 -25.35 -15.50 -7.84
CA ASP A 679 -26.18 -15.10 -8.98
C ASP A 679 -25.39 -15.05 -10.31
N PHE A 680 -24.08 -15.33 -10.27
CA PHE A 680 -23.19 -15.21 -11.42
C PHE A 680 -22.41 -16.51 -11.65
N SER A 681 -22.20 -16.85 -12.93
CA SER A 681 -21.33 -17.97 -13.33
C SER A 681 -19.85 -17.58 -13.36
N LYS A 682 -19.56 -16.29 -13.56
CA LYS A 682 -18.18 -15.76 -13.57
C LYS A 682 -17.66 -15.56 -12.14
N PRO A 683 -16.34 -15.65 -11.91
CA PRO A 683 -15.73 -15.23 -10.65
C PRO A 683 -16.14 -13.80 -10.29
N ILE A 684 -16.41 -13.55 -9.00
CA ILE A 684 -16.96 -12.27 -8.53
C ILE A 684 -16.07 -11.07 -8.87
N GLN A 685 -14.75 -11.26 -8.92
CA GLN A 685 -13.82 -10.21 -9.32
C GLN A 685 -13.98 -9.81 -10.79
N GLU A 686 -14.34 -10.73 -11.68
CA GLU A 686 -14.59 -10.44 -13.09
C GLU A 686 -15.91 -9.67 -13.26
N VAL A 687 -16.95 -10.07 -12.50
CA VAL A 687 -18.23 -9.36 -12.45
C VAL A 687 -18.02 -7.91 -12.01
N LEU A 688 -17.26 -7.68 -10.93
CA LEU A 688 -16.95 -6.33 -10.45
C LEU A 688 -16.13 -5.52 -11.46
N ILE A 689 -15.13 -6.13 -12.11
CA ILE A 689 -14.35 -5.48 -13.17
C ILE A 689 -15.26 -5.04 -14.31
N GLU A 690 -16.18 -5.89 -14.77
CA GLU A 690 -17.14 -5.56 -15.84
C GLU A 690 -18.10 -4.44 -15.42
N MET A 691 -18.67 -4.53 -14.21
CA MET A 691 -19.57 -3.52 -13.66
C MET A 691 -18.94 -2.13 -13.49
N THR A 692 -17.61 -2.07 -13.39
CA THR A 692 -16.85 -0.83 -13.09
C THR A 692 -15.86 -0.46 -14.20
N ASP A 693 -15.95 -1.11 -15.35
CA ASP A 693 -15.10 -0.87 -16.53
C ASP A 693 -13.58 -1.02 -16.22
N GLY A 694 -13.20 -1.90 -15.31
CA GLY A 694 -11.77 -2.12 -15.01
C GLY A 694 -11.43 -2.44 -13.56
N GLY A 695 -12.39 -2.34 -12.64
CA GLY A 695 -12.23 -2.61 -11.21
C GLY A 695 -12.54 -1.40 -10.33
N VAL A 696 -12.68 -1.65 -9.03
CA VAL A 696 -12.95 -0.62 -8.01
C VAL A 696 -11.68 0.11 -7.57
N ASP A 697 -11.81 1.35 -7.09
CA ASP A 697 -10.68 2.10 -6.53
C ASP A 697 -10.21 1.47 -5.21
N TYR A 698 -11.17 1.07 -4.38
CA TYR A 698 -10.92 0.43 -3.09
C TYR A 698 -11.75 -0.84 -2.91
N SER A 699 -11.13 -1.91 -2.42
CA SER A 699 -11.86 -3.09 -1.96
C SER A 699 -11.54 -3.43 -0.51
N PHE A 700 -12.51 -3.93 0.22
CA PHE A 700 -12.36 -4.32 1.62
C PHE A 700 -12.85 -5.75 1.81
N GLU A 701 -12.00 -6.63 2.32
CA GLU A 701 -12.41 -7.97 2.73
C GLU A 701 -12.71 -7.96 4.23
N CYS A 702 -13.97 -8.23 4.59
CA CYS A 702 -14.49 -8.17 5.95
C CYS A 702 -15.06 -9.53 6.39
N ILE A 703 -14.47 -10.64 5.93
CA ILE A 703 -14.95 -12.01 6.21
C ILE A 703 -13.88 -12.83 6.92
N GLY A 704 -12.64 -12.80 6.45
CA GLY A 704 -11.59 -13.71 6.90
C GLY A 704 -11.42 -14.94 6.00
N ASN A 705 -11.79 -14.84 4.72
CA ASN A 705 -11.65 -15.93 3.76
C ASN A 705 -10.57 -15.62 2.70
N VAL A 706 -9.50 -16.39 2.67
CA VAL A 706 -8.34 -16.12 1.79
C VAL A 706 -8.68 -16.13 0.28
N LYS A 707 -9.68 -16.90 -0.14
CA LYS A 707 -10.16 -16.89 -1.54
C LYS A 707 -10.87 -15.58 -1.87
N VAL A 708 -11.62 -15.02 -0.91
CA VAL A 708 -12.29 -13.73 -1.07
C VAL A 708 -11.29 -12.58 -0.95
N MET A 709 -10.26 -12.69 -0.10
CA MET A 709 -9.17 -11.70 -0.03
C MET A 709 -8.47 -11.57 -1.39
N ARG A 710 -8.20 -12.70 -2.05
CA ARG A 710 -7.70 -12.72 -3.44
C ARG A 710 -8.67 -12.05 -4.40
N ALA A 711 -9.96 -12.41 -4.36
CA ALA A 711 -10.96 -11.83 -5.24
C ALA A 711 -11.08 -10.30 -5.05
N ALA A 712 -11.03 -9.81 -3.82
CA ALA A 712 -11.04 -8.39 -3.51
C ALA A 712 -9.85 -7.65 -4.16
N LEU A 713 -8.63 -8.19 -4.01
CA LEU A 713 -7.45 -7.64 -4.70
C LEU A 713 -7.64 -7.66 -6.22
N GLU A 714 -8.06 -8.78 -6.80
CA GLU A 714 -8.18 -8.90 -8.25
C GLU A 714 -9.29 -8.02 -8.83
N ALA A 715 -10.33 -7.71 -8.05
CA ALA A 715 -11.42 -6.80 -8.40
C ALA A 715 -11.02 -5.32 -8.39
N CYS A 716 -9.88 -4.97 -7.80
CA CYS A 716 -9.38 -3.59 -7.79
C CYS A 716 -8.96 -3.13 -9.19
N HIS A 717 -9.03 -1.83 -9.43
CA HIS A 717 -8.64 -1.20 -10.67
C HIS A 717 -7.12 -1.32 -10.91
N LYS A 718 -6.74 -1.65 -12.14
CA LYS A 718 -5.33 -1.67 -12.57
C LYS A 718 -4.71 -0.28 -12.45
N GLY A 719 -3.46 -0.19 -11.99
CA GLY A 719 -2.68 1.03 -11.93
C GLY A 719 -2.72 1.72 -10.57
N TRP A 720 -3.87 1.72 -9.88
CA TRP A 720 -4.00 2.45 -8.60
C TRP A 720 -4.84 1.76 -7.52
N GLY A 721 -5.59 0.69 -7.84
CA GLY A 721 -6.56 0.13 -6.91
C GLY A 721 -5.93 -0.47 -5.64
N VAL A 722 -6.62 -0.32 -4.51
CA VAL A 722 -6.14 -0.70 -3.18
C VAL A 722 -7.10 -1.71 -2.53
N SER A 723 -6.57 -2.87 -2.13
CA SER A 723 -7.32 -3.85 -1.35
C SER A 723 -6.85 -3.87 0.10
N VAL A 724 -7.81 -3.79 1.03
CA VAL A 724 -7.59 -3.83 2.47
C VAL A 724 -8.19 -5.11 3.05
N VAL A 725 -7.33 -5.95 3.62
CA VAL A 725 -7.72 -7.10 4.43
C VAL A 725 -8.13 -6.60 5.82
N VAL A 726 -9.38 -6.82 6.18
CA VAL A 726 -9.96 -6.47 7.49
C VAL A 726 -10.32 -7.73 8.27
N GLY A 727 -10.83 -8.74 7.58
CA GLY A 727 -11.13 -10.05 8.16
C GLY A 727 -9.86 -10.81 8.58
N VAL A 728 -9.98 -11.56 9.67
CA VAL A 728 -8.90 -12.43 10.20
C VAL A 728 -9.09 -13.83 9.61
N ALA A 729 -8.10 -14.32 8.88
CA ALA A 729 -8.12 -15.68 8.34
C ALA A 729 -7.85 -16.72 9.43
N ALA A 730 -8.33 -17.95 9.21
CA ALA A 730 -7.95 -19.07 10.05
C ALA A 730 -6.44 -19.33 9.97
N ALA A 731 -5.87 -19.84 11.05
CA ALA A 731 -4.44 -20.10 11.10
C ALA A 731 -3.97 -21.15 10.09
N GLY A 732 -2.79 -20.91 9.52
CA GLY A 732 -2.21 -21.77 8.48
C GLY A 732 -2.78 -21.53 7.08
N GLU A 733 -3.84 -20.73 6.94
CA GLU A 733 -4.33 -20.30 5.63
C GLU A 733 -3.41 -19.24 5.01
N GLU A 734 -3.25 -19.29 3.70
CA GLU A 734 -2.44 -18.33 2.95
C GLU A 734 -3.28 -17.58 1.92
N ILE A 735 -2.99 -16.30 1.75
CA ILE A 735 -3.48 -15.53 0.61
C ILE A 735 -2.53 -15.70 -0.56
N SER A 736 -3.08 -15.89 -1.77
CA SER A 736 -2.28 -16.07 -2.99
C SER A 736 -2.75 -15.19 -4.13
N THR A 737 -1.82 -14.68 -4.93
CA THR A 737 -2.15 -14.03 -6.21
C THR A 737 -0.99 -14.15 -7.20
N ARG A 738 -1.23 -13.82 -8.48
CA ARG A 738 -0.15 -13.64 -9.44
C ARG A 738 0.52 -12.30 -9.14
N PRO A 739 1.86 -12.22 -8.95
CA PRO A 739 2.50 -10.95 -8.61
C PRO A 739 2.29 -9.84 -9.65
N PHE A 740 1.97 -10.21 -10.90
CA PHE A 740 1.60 -9.27 -11.95
C PHE A 740 0.40 -8.37 -11.56
N GLN A 741 -0.49 -8.82 -10.67
CA GLN A 741 -1.57 -7.98 -10.14
C GLN A 741 -1.02 -6.77 -9.38
N LEU A 742 0.06 -6.96 -8.61
CA LEU A 742 0.75 -5.90 -7.86
C LEU A 742 1.66 -5.07 -8.78
N VAL A 743 2.47 -5.73 -9.62
CA VAL A 743 3.35 -5.04 -10.59
C VAL A 743 2.57 -4.04 -11.44
N THR A 744 1.35 -4.40 -11.85
CA THR A 744 0.45 -3.52 -12.60
C THR A 744 -0.26 -2.45 -11.78
N GLY A 745 0.24 -2.12 -10.59
CA GLY A 745 -0.12 -0.93 -9.81
C GLY A 745 -1.15 -1.13 -8.70
N ARG A 746 -1.58 -2.38 -8.42
CA ARG A 746 -2.41 -2.62 -7.24
C ARG A 746 -1.58 -2.62 -5.96
N THR A 747 -2.27 -2.30 -4.87
CA THR A 747 -1.72 -2.32 -3.51
C THR A 747 -2.54 -3.27 -2.65
N TRP A 748 -1.87 -4.16 -1.92
CA TRP A 748 -2.48 -5.01 -0.90
C TRP A 748 -1.98 -4.59 0.49
N LYS A 749 -2.92 -4.35 1.41
CA LYS A 749 -2.65 -3.98 2.80
C LYS A 749 -3.64 -4.68 3.71
N GLY A 750 -3.44 -4.56 5.01
CA GLY A 750 -4.45 -4.87 6.00
C GLY A 750 -4.57 -3.79 7.07
N THR A 751 -5.49 -4.00 7.99
CA THR A 751 -5.74 -3.08 9.10
C THR A 751 -5.99 -3.84 10.39
N ALA A 752 -5.44 -3.34 11.49
CA ALA A 752 -5.74 -3.79 12.85
C ALA A 752 -6.43 -2.65 13.59
N PHE A 753 -7.63 -2.93 14.13
CA PHE A 753 -8.47 -1.94 14.82
C PHE A 753 -8.67 -0.65 14.00
N GLY A 754 -8.76 -0.76 12.67
CA GLY A 754 -8.96 0.38 11.78
C GLY A 754 -7.81 1.41 11.79
N GLY A 755 -6.63 1.04 12.30
CA GLY A 755 -5.48 1.94 12.44
C GLY A 755 -5.62 2.99 13.54
N TRP A 756 -6.61 2.88 14.43
CA TRP A 756 -6.81 3.84 15.52
C TRP A 756 -5.79 3.65 16.64
N LYS A 757 -5.13 4.74 17.05
CA LYS A 757 -4.43 4.79 18.34
C LYS A 757 -5.50 4.82 19.44
N SER A 758 -5.67 3.69 20.10
CA SER A 758 -6.90 3.34 20.81
C SER A 758 -7.30 4.33 21.90
N VAL A 759 -6.44 4.54 22.89
CA VAL A 759 -6.71 5.40 24.06
C VAL A 759 -7.05 6.84 23.66
N GLU A 760 -6.41 7.39 22.61
CA GLU A 760 -6.70 8.76 22.15
C GLU A 760 -7.83 8.86 21.12
N SER A 761 -8.15 7.77 20.41
CA SER A 761 -9.11 7.81 19.29
C SER A 761 -10.50 7.31 19.66
N VAL A 762 -10.62 6.30 20.52
CA VAL A 762 -11.92 5.77 20.94
C VAL A 762 -12.80 6.84 21.61
N PRO A 763 -12.29 7.72 22.49
CA PRO A 763 -13.08 8.82 23.02
C PRO A 763 -13.59 9.80 21.95
N LYS A 764 -12.82 9.99 20.87
CA LYS A 764 -13.24 10.80 19.72
C LYS A 764 -14.34 10.10 18.94
N LEU A 765 -14.26 8.78 18.75
CA LEU A 765 -15.33 7.99 18.12
C LEU A 765 -16.62 8.04 18.95
N VAL A 766 -16.53 7.98 20.27
CA VAL A 766 -17.69 8.22 21.16
C VAL A 766 -18.25 9.62 20.92
N SER A 767 -17.41 10.64 20.83
CA SER A 767 -17.86 12.02 20.54
C SER A 767 -18.52 12.13 19.16
N GLU A 768 -18.00 11.43 18.14
CA GLU A 768 -18.61 11.36 16.80
C GLU A 768 -19.97 10.66 16.84
N TYR A 769 -20.13 9.63 17.67
CA TYR A 769 -21.42 8.98 17.89
C TYR A 769 -22.41 9.90 18.60
N MET A 770 -22.00 10.54 19.70
CA MET A 770 -22.86 11.46 20.47
C MET A 770 -23.31 12.67 19.64
N SER A 771 -22.48 13.11 18.69
CA SER A 771 -22.82 14.16 17.71
C SER A 771 -23.55 13.64 16.46
N LYS A 772 -23.93 12.37 16.42
CA LYS A 772 -24.63 11.68 15.32
C LYS A 772 -23.89 11.68 13.98
N LYS A 773 -22.57 11.84 14.01
CA LYS A 773 -21.71 11.73 12.81
C LYS A 773 -21.54 10.27 12.39
N ILE A 774 -21.45 9.35 13.34
CA ILE A 774 -21.39 7.90 13.08
C ILE A 774 -22.56 7.17 13.72
N LYS A 775 -22.95 6.05 13.11
CA LYS A 775 -23.99 5.14 13.59
C LYS A 775 -23.40 4.14 14.57
N VAL A 776 -24.14 3.80 15.62
CA VAL A 776 -23.80 2.74 16.58
C VAL A 776 -25.05 1.93 16.92
N ASP A 777 -26.16 2.62 17.19
CA ASP A 777 -27.44 2.02 17.56
C ASP A 777 -27.94 1.00 16.53
N GLU A 778 -27.80 1.31 15.24
CA GLU A 778 -28.25 0.49 14.13
C GLU A 778 -27.49 -0.84 13.98
N PHE A 779 -26.34 -0.98 14.65
CA PHE A 779 -25.63 -2.25 14.74
C PHE A 779 -26.23 -3.17 15.80
N VAL A 780 -27.00 -2.65 16.76
CA VAL A 780 -27.61 -3.46 17.82
C VAL A 780 -28.91 -4.08 17.30
N THR A 781 -28.92 -5.39 17.08
CA THR A 781 -30.12 -6.10 16.55
C THR A 781 -30.86 -6.94 17.60
N GLY A 782 -30.30 -7.06 18.80
CA GLY A 782 -30.89 -7.76 19.92
C GLY A 782 -30.10 -7.49 21.21
N ASN A 783 -30.76 -7.70 22.35
CA ASN A 783 -30.17 -7.66 23.68
C ASN A 783 -30.47 -9.00 24.35
N VAL A 784 -29.50 -9.56 25.05
CA VAL A 784 -29.72 -10.69 25.97
C VAL A 784 -29.07 -10.35 27.32
N SER A 785 -29.28 -11.15 28.35
CA SER A 785 -28.48 -11.06 29.58
C SER A 785 -27.21 -11.90 29.47
N LEU A 786 -26.23 -11.66 30.36
CA LEU A 786 -25.04 -12.52 30.47
C LEU A 786 -25.39 -14.00 30.69
N ASP A 787 -26.48 -14.30 31.39
CA ASP A 787 -26.96 -15.68 31.60
C ASP A 787 -27.34 -16.38 30.28
N GLN A 788 -27.70 -15.62 29.26
CA GLN A 788 -28.11 -16.08 27.93
C GLN A 788 -26.99 -15.98 26.89
N ILE A 789 -25.73 -15.81 27.30
CA ILE A 789 -24.61 -15.58 26.37
C ILE A 789 -24.47 -16.68 25.30
N ASN A 790 -24.75 -17.95 25.63
CA ASN A 790 -24.72 -19.04 24.66
C ASN A 790 -25.79 -18.89 23.56
N GLU A 791 -26.99 -18.40 23.92
CA GLU A 791 -28.03 -18.06 22.93
C GLU A 791 -27.54 -16.95 21.99
N ALA A 792 -26.79 -15.98 22.50
CA ALA A 792 -26.22 -14.93 21.68
C ALA A 792 -25.15 -15.46 20.69
N PHE A 793 -24.35 -16.47 21.09
CA PHE A 793 -23.47 -17.19 20.16
C PHE A 793 -24.27 -17.93 19.09
N GLU A 794 -25.35 -18.63 19.44
CA GLU A 794 -26.22 -19.32 18.46
C GLU A 794 -26.84 -18.34 17.46
N LEU A 795 -27.32 -17.18 17.94
CA LEU A 795 -27.85 -16.11 17.11
C LEU A 795 -26.82 -15.57 16.12
N MET A 796 -25.55 -15.41 16.54
CA MET A 796 -24.46 -15.01 15.65
C MET A 796 -24.22 -16.04 14.54
N HIS A 797 -24.13 -17.33 14.89
CA HIS A 797 -23.90 -18.41 13.91
C HIS A 797 -25.04 -18.55 12.90
N SER A 798 -26.28 -18.23 13.30
CA SER A 798 -27.44 -18.25 12.39
C SER A 798 -27.38 -17.17 11.29
N GLY A 799 -26.48 -16.19 11.42
CA GLY A 799 -26.36 -15.06 10.48
C GLY A 799 -27.51 -14.05 10.54
N LYS A 800 -28.44 -14.19 11.49
CA LYS A 800 -29.65 -13.36 11.62
C LYS A 800 -29.44 -12.08 12.42
N ARG A 801 -28.38 -11.99 13.26
CA ARG A 801 -28.21 -10.88 14.23
C ARG A 801 -26.76 -10.47 14.47
N ILE A 802 -26.59 -9.20 14.83
CA ILE A 802 -25.47 -8.65 15.62
C ILE A 802 -26.00 -8.48 17.05
N THR A 803 -25.48 -9.26 18.00
CA THR A 803 -26.09 -9.45 19.34
C THR A 803 -25.16 -8.89 20.43
N LYS A 804 -25.73 -8.28 21.47
CA LYS A 804 -25.00 -7.85 22.69
C LYS A 804 -25.64 -8.42 23.96
N CYS A 805 -24.85 -8.50 25.03
CA CYS A 805 -25.16 -9.11 26.34
C CYS A 805 -25.02 -8.11 27.50
#